data_AF-A0A401KI52-F1
#
_entry.id   AF-A0A401KI52-F1
#
_cell.length_a   1.000
_cell.length_b   1.000
_cell.length_c   1.000
_cell.angle_alpha   90.00
_cell.angle_beta   90.00
_cell.angle_gamma   90.00
#
_symmetry.space_group_name_H-M   'P 1'
#
loop_
_entity.id
_entity.type
_entity.pdbx_description
1 polymer ?
#
loop_
_entity_poly.entity_id
_entity_poly.type
_entity_poly.pdbx_seq_one_letter_code
_entity_poly.pdbx_strand_id
1 'polypeptide(L)'
;MAKVIFTPWKEHSQLLAVRSQFYPAPFYDGPDMRSKACATVAAWKLRGNLPHPVEATALLTDAILHDDALKNSIFSIRATYSAAFCRFVTGLVDSKLNGQRKTMFQRAIDLGLPASFVELRHEATHRELPSLTVLRNATQRSLEWLWDYYWAKTDLSADMMPVSEPEAFDGAEDDVEPIKAALRTEFEHLLAEEDSSEPPRKKRRFQQNVSSTSTHLVSICKSSSRGASALAGVIVEDSVLVPAGRKMGDSMTGMFAKWDSLLQMLAEGHPPVLASLTEEMVNVLAFPGSKNVKSDPQLEGLYMWLDHILQSPEWGSRRRLLSHAYLLAVCEQSSNHWTTLLKESLQQRTDDLAPSKQSSTSKKQSKKDGSGLKRTADADDLKELKKFGAVWSSVRFQPVRAQAQQIRAMHVQSIPMWTGKGNNYAYLVTDEPTKESVIIDPANPPEVAPTLKSQIDAGKIKLTSIVNTHHHWDHAGGNNEILKTFGQLSVIGGKNCQSVTKTPAHGEVFKIGERISVKALHTPCHTQDSICYFMQDGDDKVVFTGDTLFIGGCGRFFEGTAPEMHKALNETLAALPDDTKVYPGHEYTKGNVKFCLAVSQSEPIKKLEAFANANQETQGKFTIGDEKLHNVFMRVNDPEIQKKTGKTDPVEVMAALREMKNNM
;
A
#
# COMPACT_ATOMS: atom_id res chain seq x y z
N MET A 1 -12.77 -48.33 1.55
CA MET A 1 -14.11 -48.02 1.00
C MET A 1 -14.00 -46.75 0.18
N ALA A 2 -14.45 -46.76 -1.09
CA ALA A 2 -14.50 -45.54 -1.89
C ALA A 2 -15.43 -44.53 -1.20
N LYS A 3 -14.90 -43.36 -0.83
CA LYS A 3 -15.67 -42.30 -0.17
C LYS A 3 -16.50 -41.62 -1.26
N VAL A 4 -17.79 -41.96 -1.36
CA VAL A 4 -18.72 -41.30 -2.27
C VAL A 4 -18.90 -39.86 -1.79
N ILE A 5 -18.36 -38.89 -2.53
CA ILE A 5 -18.51 -37.46 -2.23
C ILE A 5 -19.70 -36.95 -3.03
N PHE A 6 -20.75 -36.52 -2.33
CA PHE A 6 -21.92 -35.88 -2.95
C PHE A 6 -21.61 -34.41 -3.20
N THR A 7 -21.48 -34.02 -4.47
CA THR A 7 -21.30 -32.63 -4.90
C THR A 7 -22.64 -31.97 -5.26
N PRO A 8 -22.78 -30.64 -5.13
CA PRO A 8 -24.05 -29.95 -5.42
C PRO A 8 -24.31 -29.74 -6.92
N TRP A 9 -23.29 -29.87 -7.76
CA TRP A 9 -23.41 -29.94 -9.22
C TRP A 9 -23.66 -31.40 -9.68
N LYS A 10 -24.41 -31.55 -10.78
CA LYS A 10 -24.74 -32.86 -11.34
C LYS A 10 -23.57 -33.48 -12.11
N GLU A 11 -22.81 -32.63 -12.80
CA GLU A 11 -21.66 -33.02 -13.61
C GLU A 11 -20.52 -32.05 -13.33
N HIS A 12 -19.27 -32.54 -13.37
CA HIS A 12 -18.08 -31.71 -13.15
C HIS A 12 -17.98 -30.56 -14.16
N SER A 13 -18.47 -30.77 -15.38
CA SER A 13 -18.63 -29.74 -16.42
C SER A 13 -19.37 -28.49 -15.93
N GLN A 14 -20.35 -28.65 -15.02
CA GLN A 14 -21.10 -27.53 -14.45
C GLN A 14 -20.25 -26.71 -13.49
N LEU A 15 -19.37 -27.35 -12.70
CA LEU A 15 -18.40 -26.65 -11.85
C LEU A 15 -17.41 -25.86 -12.70
N LEU A 16 -16.87 -26.45 -13.77
CA LEU A 16 -15.95 -25.79 -14.68
C LEU A 16 -16.62 -24.62 -15.42
N ALA A 17 -17.90 -24.76 -15.79
CA ALA A 17 -18.68 -23.67 -16.34
C ALA A 17 -18.83 -22.51 -15.35
N VAL A 18 -19.16 -22.78 -14.09
CA VAL A 18 -19.23 -21.74 -13.04
C VAL A 18 -17.86 -21.10 -12.79
N ARG A 19 -16.77 -21.90 -12.77
CA ARG A 19 -15.39 -21.37 -12.70
C ARG A 19 -15.13 -20.38 -13.81
N SER A 20 -15.44 -20.73 -15.06
CA SER A 20 -15.25 -19.85 -16.22
C SER A 20 -16.15 -18.61 -16.20
N GLN A 21 -17.21 -18.58 -15.40
CA GLN A 21 -18.05 -17.40 -15.24
C GLN A 21 -17.53 -16.47 -14.16
N PHE A 22 -16.92 -17.00 -13.08
CA PHE A 22 -16.23 -16.19 -12.07
C PHE A 22 -14.88 -15.66 -12.58
N TYR A 23 -14.15 -16.52 -13.27
CA TYR A 23 -12.85 -16.26 -13.87
C TYR A 23 -12.99 -16.39 -15.39
N PRO A 24 -13.67 -15.44 -16.04
CA PRO A 24 -13.81 -15.45 -17.48
C PRO A 24 -12.43 -15.52 -18.11
N ALA A 25 -12.34 -16.37 -19.13
CA ALA A 25 -11.12 -16.46 -19.91
C ALA A 25 -10.78 -15.04 -20.43
N PRO A 26 -9.49 -14.74 -20.57
CA PRO A 26 -9.00 -13.49 -21.14
C PRO A 26 -9.78 -12.93 -22.34
N PHE A 27 -10.09 -13.87 -23.22
CA PHE A 27 -10.66 -13.66 -24.53
C PHE A 27 -12.18 -13.78 -24.52
N TYR A 28 -12.79 -14.00 -23.34
CA TYR A 28 -14.22 -14.21 -23.23
C TYR A 28 -14.94 -12.89 -23.56
N ASP A 29 -15.55 -12.84 -24.74
CA ASP A 29 -16.24 -11.66 -25.28
C ASP A 29 -17.73 -11.54 -24.95
N GLY A 30 -18.24 -12.49 -24.18
CA GLY A 30 -19.62 -12.55 -23.76
C GLY A 30 -20.01 -11.51 -22.69
N PRO A 31 -21.32 -11.49 -22.33
CA PRO A 31 -21.82 -10.66 -21.24
C PRO A 31 -21.19 -11.06 -19.90
N ASP A 32 -21.14 -10.16 -18.93
CA ASP A 32 -20.67 -10.51 -17.59
C ASP A 32 -21.59 -11.57 -16.95
N MET A 33 -21.06 -12.78 -16.82
CA MET A 33 -21.81 -13.92 -16.29
C MET A 33 -21.65 -14.11 -14.78
N ARG A 34 -20.88 -13.24 -14.10
CA ARG A 34 -20.60 -13.36 -12.67
C ARG A 34 -21.88 -13.34 -11.83
N SER A 35 -22.86 -12.52 -12.20
CA SER A 35 -24.17 -12.50 -11.53
C SER A 35 -24.91 -13.85 -11.66
N LYS A 36 -24.85 -14.47 -12.85
CA LYS A 36 -25.43 -15.80 -13.08
C LYS A 36 -24.67 -16.89 -12.32
N ALA A 37 -23.35 -16.78 -12.21
CA ALA A 37 -22.51 -17.67 -11.42
C ALA A 37 -22.87 -17.59 -9.94
N CYS A 38 -23.00 -16.37 -9.38
CA CYS A 38 -23.48 -16.15 -8.01
C CYS A 38 -24.85 -16.80 -7.78
N ALA A 39 -25.81 -16.60 -8.69
CA ALA A 39 -27.13 -17.22 -8.60
C ALA A 39 -27.08 -18.76 -8.66
N THR A 40 -26.19 -19.31 -9.48
CA THR A 40 -25.98 -20.77 -9.59
C THR A 40 -25.38 -21.34 -8.31
N VAL A 41 -24.37 -20.70 -7.75
CA VAL A 41 -23.77 -21.09 -6.46
C VAL A 41 -24.78 -20.95 -5.32
N ALA A 42 -25.62 -19.92 -5.32
CA ALA A 42 -26.70 -19.77 -4.34
C ALA A 42 -27.70 -20.96 -4.43
N ALA A 43 -28.05 -21.39 -5.63
CA ALA A 43 -28.88 -22.58 -5.82
C ALA A 43 -28.18 -23.88 -5.39
N TRP A 44 -26.87 -24.00 -5.58
CA TRP A 44 -26.08 -25.13 -5.10
C TRP A 44 -25.96 -25.18 -3.58
N LYS A 45 -25.88 -24.02 -2.92
CA LYS A 45 -25.85 -23.93 -1.47
C LYS A 45 -27.09 -24.56 -0.82
N LEU A 46 -28.27 -24.43 -1.46
CA LEU A 46 -29.51 -25.06 -1.00
C LEU A 46 -29.48 -26.60 -1.08
N ARG A 47 -28.57 -27.19 -1.87
CA ARG A 47 -28.43 -28.64 -2.04
C ARG A 47 -27.49 -29.27 -1.02
N GLY A 48 -26.75 -28.47 -0.23
CA GLY A 48 -25.77 -28.92 0.74
C GLY A 48 -24.42 -29.33 0.12
N ASN A 49 -23.41 -29.53 0.97
CA ASN A 49 -22.05 -29.96 0.59
C ASN A 49 -21.33 -29.06 -0.44
N LEU A 50 -21.64 -27.76 -0.48
CA LEU A 50 -20.92 -26.80 -1.31
C LEU A 50 -19.51 -26.56 -0.73
N PRO A 51 -18.42 -26.74 -1.50
CA PRO A 51 -17.09 -26.42 -1.01
C PRO A 51 -16.97 -24.94 -0.68
N HIS A 52 -16.40 -24.63 0.49
CA HIS A 52 -16.25 -23.25 0.95
C HIS A 52 -15.54 -22.33 -0.06
N PRO A 53 -14.48 -22.75 -0.79
CA PRO A 53 -13.88 -21.90 -1.82
C PRO A 53 -14.86 -21.46 -2.91
N VAL A 54 -15.84 -22.31 -3.28
CA VAL A 54 -16.87 -21.98 -4.27
C VAL A 54 -17.84 -20.94 -3.72
N GLU A 55 -18.27 -21.11 -2.46
CA GLU A 55 -19.13 -20.14 -1.78
C GLU A 55 -18.43 -18.79 -1.58
N ALA A 56 -17.18 -18.81 -1.13
CA ALA A 56 -16.38 -17.61 -0.89
C ALA A 56 -16.16 -16.81 -2.18
N THR A 57 -15.86 -17.49 -3.29
CA THR A 57 -15.72 -16.86 -4.62
C THR A 57 -17.02 -16.13 -5.01
N ALA A 58 -18.17 -16.77 -4.80
CA ALA A 58 -19.47 -16.16 -5.10
C ALA A 58 -19.73 -14.92 -4.24
N LEU A 59 -19.49 -14.99 -2.93
CA LEU A 59 -19.71 -13.87 -2.00
C LEU A 59 -18.81 -12.67 -2.31
N LEU A 60 -17.53 -12.90 -2.58
CA LEU A 60 -16.56 -11.87 -2.93
C LEU A 60 -16.92 -11.23 -4.28
N THR A 61 -17.33 -12.04 -5.25
CA THR A 61 -17.78 -11.56 -6.55
C THR A 61 -19.08 -10.76 -6.45
N ASP A 62 -20.02 -11.19 -5.61
CA ASP A 62 -21.27 -10.48 -5.36
C ASP A 62 -21.01 -9.10 -4.72
N ALA A 63 -20.01 -9.00 -3.84
CA ALA A 63 -19.58 -7.71 -3.29
C ALA A 63 -19.04 -6.75 -4.37
N ILE A 64 -18.29 -7.26 -5.35
CA ILE A 64 -17.83 -6.47 -6.51
C ILE A 64 -19.02 -6.01 -7.36
N LEU A 65 -19.99 -6.89 -7.62
CA LEU A 65 -21.19 -6.54 -8.40
C LEU A 65 -22.07 -5.49 -7.69
N HIS A 66 -21.99 -5.43 -6.36
CA HIS A 66 -22.70 -4.46 -5.53
C HIS A 66 -21.96 -3.11 -5.37
N ASP A 67 -20.73 -3.02 -5.88
CA ASP A 67 -19.85 -1.85 -5.77
C ASP A 67 -20.20 -0.75 -6.79
N ASP A 68 -21.39 -0.18 -6.60
CA ASP A 68 -21.90 0.94 -7.39
C ASP A 68 -22.30 2.08 -6.46
N ALA A 69 -21.45 3.11 -6.37
CA ALA A 69 -21.67 4.27 -5.50
C ALA A 69 -22.82 5.18 -5.96
N LEU A 70 -23.33 5.01 -7.19
CA LEU A 70 -24.51 5.70 -7.69
C LEU A 70 -25.81 5.02 -7.23
N LYS A 71 -25.76 3.71 -6.98
CA LYS A 71 -26.91 2.92 -6.54
C LYS A 71 -26.91 2.62 -5.04
N ASN A 72 -25.74 2.59 -4.41
CA ASN A 72 -25.56 2.16 -3.03
C ASN A 72 -24.77 3.19 -2.22
N SER A 73 -25.10 3.32 -0.93
CA SER A 73 -24.32 4.16 -0.03
C SER A 73 -22.92 3.56 0.20
N ILE A 74 -21.94 4.43 0.43
CA ILE A 74 -20.56 4.03 0.75
C ILE A 74 -20.52 3.05 1.95
N PHE A 75 -21.38 3.28 2.94
CA PHE A 75 -21.53 2.38 4.07
C PHE A 75 -22.02 0.98 3.66
N SER A 76 -23.05 0.91 2.81
CA SER A 76 -23.60 -0.36 2.30
C SER A 76 -22.54 -1.15 1.54
N ILE A 77 -21.76 -0.48 0.68
CA ILE A 77 -20.68 -1.12 -0.07
C ILE A 77 -19.60 -1.65 0.89
N ARG A 78 -19.14 -0.84 1.85
CA ARG A 78 -18.15 -1.27 2.87
C ARG A 78 -18.66 -2.46 3.69
N ALA A 79 -19.95 -2.46 4.05
CA ALA A 79 -20.57 -3.54 4.80
C ALA A 79 -20.63 -4.84 3.97
N THR A 80 -21.01 -4.76 2.69
CA THR A 80 -21.07 -5.91 1.79
C THR A 80 -19.70 -6.54 1.58
N TYR A 81 -18.67 -5.74 1.26
CA TYR A 81 -17.30 -6.23 1.15
C TYR A 81 -16.79 -6.85 2.45
N SER A 82 -17.00 -6.16 3.57
CA SER A 82 -16.57 -6.65 4.89
C SER A 82 -17.24 -7.97 5.23
N ALA A 83 -18.54 -8.11 4.98
CA ALA A 83 -19.27 -9.35 5.21
C ALA A 83 -18.78 -10.50 4.31
N ALA A 84 -18.55 -10.23 3.01
CA ALA A 84 -18.02 -11.22 2.07
C ALA A 84 -16.60 -11.68 2.47
N PHE A 85 -15.72 -10.73 2.78
CA PHE A 85 -14.35 -10.98 3.19
C PHE A 85 -14.27 -11.75 4.52
N CYS A 86 -15.05 -11.34 5.52
CA CYS A 86 -15.10 -12.04 6.81
C CYS A 86 -15.57 -13.48 6.65
N ARG A 87 -16.55 -13.74 5.77
CA ARG A 87 -17.03 -15.11 5.48
C ARG A 87 -15.99 -15.95 4.76
N PHE A 88 -15.27 -15.39 3.80
CA PHE A 88 -14.16 -16.04 3.11
C PHE A 88 -13.10 -16.54 4.11
N VAL A 89 -12.57 -15.64 4.94
CA VAL A 89 -11.52 -15.98 5.91
C VAL A 89 -12.06 -16.98 6.93
N THR A 90 -13.20 -16.68 7.55
CA THR A 90 -13.78 -17.53 8.62
C THR A 90 -14.06 -18.94 8.11
N GLY A 91 -14.68 -19.13 6.95
CA GLY A 91 -15.01 -20.49 6.49
C GLY A 91 -13.79 -21.34 6.11
N LEU A 92 -12.61 -20.74 5.86
CA LEU A 92 -11.36 -21.47 5.67
C LEU A 92 -10.76 -21.86 7.02
N VAL A 93 -10.60 -20.88 7.92
CA VAL A 93 -9.85 -21.07 9.18
C VAL A 93 -10.71 -21.71 10.30
N ASP A 94 -12.02 -21.51 10.33
CA ASP A 94 -12.94 -22.13 11.31
C ASP A 94 -13.49 -23.49 10.86
N SER A 95 -13.12 -23.98 9.67
CA SER A 95 -13.57 -25.29 9.21
C SER A 95 -13.20 -26.37 10.24
N LYS A 96 -14.22 -27.11 10.72
CA LYS A 96 -14.11 -28.13 11.77
C LYS A 96 -13.29 -29.32 11.26
N LEU A 97 -11.98 -29.18 11.24
CA LEU A 97 -11.03 -30.29 11.09
C LEU A 97 -10.72 -30.82 12.50
N ASN A 98 -11.01 -32.10 12.70
CA ASN A 98 -10.75 -32.81 13.96
C ASN A 98 -9.26 -32.76 14.29
N GLY A 99 -8.89 -32.06 15.37
CA GLY A 99 -7.50 -31.88 15.79
C GLY A 99 -7.36 -30.91 16.97
N GLN A 100 -6.12 -30.70 17.42
CA GLN A 100 -5.77 -29.79 18.53
C GLN A 100 -6.33 -28.37 18.31
N ARG A 101 -6.69 -27.68 19.40
CA ARG A 101 -7.12 -26.27 19.36
C ARG A 101 -5.97 -25.40 18.83
N LYS A 102 -6.15 -24.84 17.63
CA LYS A 102 -5.23 -23.90 16.98
C LYS A 102 -5.94 -22.55 16.79
N THR A 103 -5.20 -21.45 16.89
CA THR A 103 -5.71 -20.10 16.64
C THR A 103 -6.02 -19.91 15.15
N MET A 104 -6.87 -18.93 14.79
CA MET A 104 -7.15 -18.65 13.37
C MET A 104 -5.89 -18.24 12.59
N PHE A 105 -4.95 -17.55 13.24
CA PHE A 105 -3.64 -17.20 12.65
C PHE A 105 -2.82 -18.44 12.32
N GLN A 106 -2.69 -19.38 13.25
CA GLN A 106 -1.94 -20.60 13.01
C GLN A 106 -2.57 -21.42 11.87
N ARG A 107 -3.90 -21.45 11.80
CA ARG A 107 -4.61 -22.13 10.72
C ARG A 107 -4.46 -21.44 9.37
N ALA A 108 -4.40 -20.11 9.34
CA ALA A 108 -4.12 -19.36 8.12
C ALA A 108 -2.72 -19.70 7.58
N ILE A 109 -1.71 -19.74 8.45
CA ILE A 109 -0.34 -20.14 8.09
C ILE A 109 -0.33 -21.56 7.52
N ASP A 110 -0.97 -22.52 8.19
CA ASP A 110 -1.04 -23.92 7.72
C ASP A 110 -1.71 -24.05 6.34
N LEU A 111 -2.62 -23.12 5.99
CA LEU A 111 -3.32 -23.08 4.70
C LEU A 111 -2.60 -22.24 3.64
N GLY A 112 -1.50 -21.56 3.98
CA GLY A 112 -0.86 -20.56 3.09
C GLY A 112 -1.71 -19.31 2.87
N LEU A 113 -2.66 -19.02 3.77
CA LEU A 113 -3.47 -17.81 3.75
C LEU A 113 -2.71 -16.67 4.45
N PRO A 114 -2.58 -15.48 3.84
CA PRO A 114 -1.83 -14.37 4.43
C PRO A 114 -2.34 -13.98 5.83
N ALA A 115 -1.44 -13.76 6.78
CA ALA A 115 -1.79 -13.33 8.15
C ALA A 115 -2.59 -12.01 8.15
N SER A 116 -2.25 -11.09 7.23
CA SER A 116 -2.99 -9.84 7.01
C SER A 116 -4.47 -10.04 6.66
N PHE A 117 -4.87 -11.20 6.11
CA PHE A 117 -6.28 -11.49 5.87
C PHE A 117 -7.04 -11.81 7.16
N VAL A 118 -6.37 -12.46 8.12
CA VAL A 118 -6.94 -12.73 9.45
C VAL A 118 -7.10 -11.43 10.23
N GLU A 119 -6.13 -10.52 10.12
CA GLU A 119 -6.17 -9.19 10.72
C GLU A 119 -7.28 -8.32 10.14
N LEU A 120 -7.37 -8.24 8.81
CA LEU A 120 -8.40 -7.45 8.16
C LEU A 120 -9.80 -7.98 8.48
N ARG A 121 -9.97 -9.30 8.61
CA ARG A 121 -11.22 -9.92 9.08
C ARG A 121 -11.50 -9.57 10.54
N HIS A 122 -10.50 -9.55 11.40
CA HIS A 122 -10.66 -9.12 12.80
C HIS A 122 -11.09 -7.64 12.87
N GLU A 123 -10.45 -6.75 12.11
CA GLU A 123 -10.82 -5.34 11.98
C GLU A 123 -12.25 -5.16 11.48
N ALA A 124 -12.61 -5.81 10.37
CA ALA A 124 -13.94 -5.73 9.77
C ALA A 124 -15.07 -6.31 10.65
N THR A 125 -14.75 -7.16 11.63
CA THR A 125 -15.74 -7.76 12.53
C THR A 125 -15.87 -7.01 13.85
N HIS A 126 -14.76 -6.50 14.39
CA HIS A 126 -14.69 -5.98 15.75
C HIS A 126 -14.41 -4.48 15.84
N ARG A 127 -14.02 -3.81 14.74
CA ARG A 127 -13.72 -2.38 14.69
C ARG A 127 -14.61 -1.67 13.66
N GLU A 128 -14.28 -0.42 13.35
CA GLU A 128 -14.89 0.25 12.20
C GLU A 128 -14.60 -0.50 10.91
N LEU A 129 -15.57 -0.49 9.99
CA LEU A 129 -15.41 -1.12 8.68
C LEU A 129 -14.15 -0.57 8.00
N PRO A 130 -13.31 -1.39 7.35
CA PRO A 130 -12.15 -0.88 6.64
C PRO A 130 -12.56 0.05 5.49
N SER A 131 -11.59 0.81 4.97
CA SER A 131 -11.85 1.69 3.83
C SER A 131 -12.18 0.88 2.57
N LEU A 132 -12.93 1.47 1.64
CA LEU A 132 -13.24 0.80 0.37
C LEU A 132 -11.99 0.39 -0.41
N THR A 133 -10.93 1.19 -0.37
CA THR A 133 -9.66 0.87 -1.03
C THR A 133 -9.05 -0.41 -0.47
N VAL A 134 -9.01 -0.53 0.86
CA VAL A 134 -8.48 -1.72 1.55
C VAL A 134 -9.36 -2.94 1.23
N LEU A 135 -10.69 -2.78 1.30
CA LEU A 135 -11.64 -3.87 1.05
C LEU A 135 -11.61 -4.36 -0.40
N ARG A 136 -11.55 -3.45 -1.39
CA ARG A 136 -11.45 -3.80 -2.81
C ARG A 136 -10.15 -4.57 -3.11
N ASN A 137 -9.02 -4.06 -2.60
CA ASN A 137 -7.72 -4.71 -2.78
C ASN A 137 -7.69 -6.09 -2.13
N ALA A 138 -8.18 -6.21 -0.90
CA ALA A 138 -8.24 -7.47 -0.18
C ALA A 138 -9.17 -8.48 -0.87
N THR A 139 -10.31 -8.05 -1.40
CA THR A 139 -11.22 -8.91 -2.17
C THR A 139 -10.58 -9.40 -3.47
N GLN A 140 -9.87 -8.54 -4.20
CA GLN A 140 -9.15 -8.95 -5.40
C GLN A 140 -8.07 -10.00 -5.10
N ARG A 141 -7.21 -9.73 -4.11
CA ARG A 141 -6.20 -10.69 -3.65
C ARG A 141 -6.79 -11.99 -3.12
N SER A 142 -7.99 -11.94 -2.54
CA SER A 142 -8.70 -13.14 -2.09
C SER A 142 -9.18 -14.00 -3.26
N LEU A 143 -9.65 -13.39 -4.35
CA LEU A 143 -10.07 -14.10 -5.56
C LEU A 143 -8.88 -14.73 -6.29
N GLU A 144 -7.73 -14.05 -6.32
CA GLU A 144 -6.46 -14.59 -6.83
C GLU A 144 -5.98 -15.76 -5.98
N TRP A 145 -5.96 -15.60 -4.66
CA TRP A 145 -5.58 -16.69 -3.77
C TRP A 145 -6.52 -17.89 -3.89
N LEU A 146 -7.84 -17.67 -4.02
CA LEU A 146 -8.83 -18.74 -4.25
C LEU A 146 -8.62 -19.48 -5.57
N TRP A 147 -8.09 -18.77 -6.58
CA TRP A 147 -7.73 -19.39 -7.85
C TRP A 147 -6.63 -20.43 -7.64
N ASP A 148 -5.49 -20.03 -7.08
CA ASP A 148 -4.34 -20.92 -6.85
C ASP A 148 -4.64 -22.01 -5.82
N TYR A 149 -5.38 -21.66 -4.77
CA TYR A 149 -5.72 -22.58 -3.69
C TYR A 149 -6.67 -23.69 -4.15
N TYR A 150 -7.69 -23.36 -4.95
CA TYR A 150 -8.79 -24.28 -5.31
C TYR A 150 -9.02 -24.41 -6.82
N TRP A 151 -9.33 -23.31 -7.52
CA TRP A 151 -9.86 -23.38 -8.88
C TRP A 151 -8.87 -23.85 -9.96
N ALA A 152 -7.58 -23.58 -9.79
CA ALA A 152 -6.53 -24.08 -10.68
C ALA A 152 -6.38 -25.61 -10.58
N LYS A 153 -6.71 -26.18 -9.42
CA LYS A 153 -6.56 -27.62 -9.13
C LYS A 153 -7.79 -28.45 -9.51
N THR A 154 -8.93 -27.83 -9.84
CA THR A 154 -10.16 -28.57 -10.19
C THR A 154 -10.09 -29.30 -11.53
N ASP A 155 -9.07 -29.05 -12.35
CA ASP A 155 -8.81 -29.81 -13.57
C ASP A 155 -8.00 -31.10 -13.29
N LEU A 156 -7.19 -31.12 -12.22
CA LEU A 156 -6.36 -32.26 -11.84
C LEU A 156 -7.14 -33.38 -11.13
N SER A 157 -8.36 -33.08 -10.67
CA SER A 157 -9.16 -33.98 -9.84
C SER A 157 -10.07 -34.94 -10.62
N ALA A 158 -9.96 -35.02 -11.95
CA ALA A 158 -10.81 -35.92 -12.73
C ALA A 158 -10.39 -37.40 -12.62
N ASP A 159 -9.14 -37.71 -12.22
CA ASP A 159 -8.64 -39.09 -12.24
C ASP A 159 -7.92 -39.60 -10.99
N MET A 160 -7.72 -38.83 -9.92
CA MET A 160 -6.98 -39.31 -8.75
C MET A 160 -7.55 -38.81 -7.41
N MET A 161 -8.01 -39.78 -6.59
CA MET A 161 -8.05 -39.72 -5.13
C MET A 161 -7.37 -41.02 -4.64
N PRO A 162 -6.43 -40.97 -3.68
CA PRO A 162 -6.65 -40.34 -2.39
C PRO A 162 -5.55 -39.38 -1.91
N VAL A 163 -5.93 -38.66 -0.86
CA VAL A 163 -5.18 -37.74 -0.01
C VAL A 163 -3.80 -38.26 0.41
N SER A 164 -2.77 -37.45 0.19
CA SER A 164 -1.56 -37.35 1.02
C SER A 164 -1.19 -35.86 1.16
N GLU A 165 -0.71 -35.49 2.34
CA GLU A 165 -0.34 -34.13 2.76
C GLU A 165 0.60 -33.45 1.74
N PRO A 166 0.50 -32.13 1.50
CA PRO A 166 1.46 -31.45 0.65
C PRO A 166 2.79 -31.34 1.39
N GLU A 167 3.81 -31.98 0.84
CA GLU A 167 5.21 -31.69 1.17
C GLU A 167 5.51 -30.20 0.93
N ALA A 168 6.37 -29.65 1.79
CA ALA A 168 6.70 -28.24 1.85
C ALA A 168 7.12 -27.69 0.47
N PHE A 169 6.38 -26.68 0.00
CA PHE A 169 6.78 -25.90 -1.15
C PHE A 169 7.88 -24.94 -0.69
N ASP A 170 9.12 -25.27 -1.08
CA ASP A 170 10.30 -24.44 -0.84
C ASP A 170 10.13 -23.08 -1.53
N GLY A 171 10.36 -22.01 -0.78
CA GLY A 171 10.19 -20.64 -1.22
C GLY A 171 11.39 -20.20 -2.04
N ALA A 172 11.34 -20.41 -3.35
CA ALA A 172 12.21 -19.70 -4.29
C ALA A 172 11.55 -18.36 -4.68
N GLU A 173 12.23 -17.26 -4.39
CA GLU A 173 11.91 -15.91 -4.86
C GLU A 173 11.92 -15.89 -6.40
N ASP A 174 10.77 -15.59 -7.02
CA ASP A 174 10.69 -15.40 -8.46
C ASP A 174 11.25 -13.99 -8.80
N ASP A 175 12.56 -13.92 -9.06
CA ASP A 175 13.25 -12.72 -9.54
C ASP A 175 12.65 -12.29 -10.90
N VAL A 176 12.20 -11.04 -11.00
CA VAL A 176 11.49 -10.52 -12.18
C VAL A 176 12.44 -9.95 -13.22
N GLU A 177 13.69 -9.63 -12.85
CA GLU A 177 14.66 -9.07 -13.81
C GLU A 177 15.00 -10.02 -14.97
N PRO A 178 15.16 -11.35 -14.78
CA PRO A 178 15.29 -12.30 -15.88
C PRO A 178 14.11 -12.27 -16.86
N ILE A 179 12.89 -12.07 -16.34
CA ILE A 179 11.66 -12.00 -17.16
C ILE A 179 11.68 -10.71 -17.97
N LYS A 180 11.97 -9.56 -17.35
CA LYS A 180 12.09 -8.27 -18.05
C LYS A 180 13.18 -8.31 -19.13
N ALA A 181 14.32 -8.94 -18.87
CA ALA A 181 15.39 -9.10 -19.84
C ALA A 181 14.95 -9.91 -21.06
N ALA A 182 14.27 -11.05 -20.85
CA ALA A 182 13.74 -11.86 -21.95
C ALA A 182 12.71 -11.11 -22.80
N LEU A 183 11.84 -10.32 -22.16
CA LEU A 183 10.85 -9.49 -22.84
C LEU A 183 11.51 -8.39 -23.69
N ARG A 184 12.56 -7.74 -23.19
CA ARG A 184 13.33 -6.72 -23.92
C ARG A 184 13.98 -7.30 -25.18
N THR A 185 14.58 -8.48 -25.08
CA THR A 185 15.18 -9.17 -26.23
C THR A 185 14.15 -9.43 -27.34
N GLU A 186 12.93 -9.86 -27.00
CA GLU A 186 11.87 -10.07 -28.00
C GLU A 186 11.42 -8.76 -28.67
N PHE A 187 11.34 -7.65 -27.93
CA PHE A 187 11.04 -6.34 -28.52
C PHE A 187 12.17 -5.81 -29.40
N GLU A 188 13.44 -6.01 -29.00
CA GLU A 188 14.61 -5.66 -29.81
C GLU A 188 14.62 -6.42 -31.14
N HIS A 189 14.34 -7.71 -31.13
CA HIS A 189 14.21 -8.51 -32.35
C HIS A 189 13.09 -8.00 -33.28
N LEU A 190 11.95 -7.59 -32.70
CA LEU A 190 10.84 -7.03 -33.47
C LEU A 190 11.18 -5.67 -34.10
N LEU A 191 12.02 -4.85 -33.44
CA LEU A 191 12.42 -3.51 -33.87
C LEU A 191 13.62 -3.51 -34.83
N ALA A 192 14.58 -4.44 -34.68
CA ALA A 192 15.82 -4.49 -35.47
C ALA A 192 15.62 -4.88 -36.96
N GLU A 193 14.55 -5.59 -37.30
CA GLU A 193 14.30 -6.01 -38.69
C GLU A 193 13.67 -4.91 -39.57
N GLU A 194 13.28 -3.78 -38.98
CA GLU A 194 12.63 -2.65 -39.65
C GLU A 194 13.63 -1.75 -40.41
N ASP A 195 14.88 -1.65 -39.94
CA ASP A 195 15.94 -0.80 -40.52
C ASP A 195 16.59 -1.38 -41.81
N SER A 196 16.13 -2.54 -42.28
CA SER A 196 16.59 -3.13 -43.55
C SER A 196 15.81 -2.57 -44.75
N SER A 197 16.41 -1.59 -45.43
CA SER A 197 15.87 -0.86 -46.59
C SER A 197 15.59 -1.75 -47.82
N GLU A 198 14.34 -2.22 -48.04
CA GLU A 198 13.90 -2.80 -49.34
C GLU A 198 12.35 -2.93 -49.46
N PRO A 199 11.75 -2.97 -50.68
CA PRO A 199 10.35 -2.55 -50.96
C PRO A 199 9.32 -3.72 -50.97
N PRO A 200 8.08 -3.52 -51.50
CA PRO A 200 6.79 -3.65 -50.83
C PRO A 200 6.20 -5.08 -50.82
N ARG A 201 7.01 -6.09 -50.47
CA ARG A 201 6.54 -7.47 -50.16
C ARG A 201 6.42 -7.73 -48.64
N LYS A 202 6.73 -6.75 -47.77
CA LYS A 202 6.92 -6.93 -46.32
C LYS A 202 5.69 -6.78 -45.40
N LYS A 203 4.53 -6.23 -45.81
CA LYS A 203 3.37 -6.04 -44.90
C LYS A 203 2.85 -7.37 -44.32
N ARG A 204 2.85 -8.44 -45.12
CA ARG A 204 2.48 -9.80 -44.69
C ARG A 204 3.53 -10.45 -43.78
N ARG A 205 4.81 -10.09 -43.93
CA ARG A 205 5.94 -10.63 -43.15
C ARG A 205 6.03 -9.98 -41.77
N PHE A 206 5.80 -8.66 -41.67
CA PHE A 206 5.65 -7.97 -40.39
C PHE A 206 4.47 -8.55 -39.59
N GLN A 207 3.29 -8.69 -40.20
CA GLN A 207 2.12 -9.27 -39.53
C GLN A 207 2.38 -10.71 -39.03
N GLN A 208 3.09 -11.52 -39.81
CA GLN A 208 3.46 -12.90 -39.45
C GLN A 208 4.48 -12.94 -38.29
N ASN A 209 5.42 -12.00 -38.26
CA ASN A 209 6.40 -11.86 -37.17
C ASN A 209 5.75 -11.32 -35.90
N VAL A 210 4.78 -10.41 -36.01
CA VAL A 210 4.01 -9.90 -34.86
C VAL A 210 3.23 -11.04 -34.19
N SER A 211 2.66 -11.98 -34.95
CA SER A 211 2.00 -13.18 -34.39
C SER A 211 2.97 -14.16 -33.72
N SER A 212 4.19 -14.32 -34.25
CA SER A 212 5.21 -15.17 -33.61
C SER A 212 5.71 -14.53 -32.32
N THR A 213 6.03 -13.24 -32.36
CA THR A 213 6.52 -12.47 -31.21
C THR A 213 5.46 -12.38 -30.12
N SER A 214 4.19 -12.17 -30.48
CA SER A 214 3.09 -12.17 -29.50
C SER A 214 2.96 -13.51 -28.77
N THR A 215 3.16 -14.63 -29.47
CA THR A 215 3.13 -15.97 -28.87
C THR A 215 4.26 -16.16 -27.87
N HIS A 216 5.48 -15.71 -28.20
CA HIS A 216 6.63 -15.77 -27.30
C HIS A 216 6.45 -14.87 -26.07
N LEU A 217 6.06 -13.60 -26.27
CA LEU A 217 5.79 -12.65 -25.19
C LEU A 217 4.70 -13.18 -24.24
N VAL A 218 3.62 -13.77 -24.76
CA VAL A 218 2.57 -14.39 -23.95
C VAL A 218 3.09 -15.61 -23.20
N SER A 219 3.96 -16.42 -23.82
CA SER A 219 4.59 -17.57 -23.15
C SER A 219 5.46 -17.12 -21.96
N ILE A 220 6.28 -16.08 -22.16
CA ILE A 220 7.12 -15.50 -21.10
C ILE A 220 6.24 -14.91 -19.99
N CYS A 221 5.12 -14.26 -20.34
CA CYS A 221 4.22 -13.73 -19.33
C CYS A 221 3.52 -14.82 -18.51
N LYS A 222 3.25 -15.98 -19.11
CA LYS A 222 2.57 -17.10 -18.44
C LYS A 222 3.49 -17.93 -17.56
N SER A 223 4.81 -17.85 -17.74
CA SER A 223 5.77 -18.61 -16.94
C SER A 223 5.98 -18.04 -15.53
N SER A 224 5.40 -16.87 -15.21
CA SER A 224 5.48 -16.27 -13.87
C SER A 224 4.20 -15.53 -13.51
N SER A 225 3.85 -15.51 -12.22
CA SER A 225 2.73 -14.73 -11.68
C SER A 225 2.91 -13.22 -11.87
N ARG A 226 4.14 -12.74 -12.11
CA ARG A 226 4.47 -11.32 -12.32
C ARG A 226 4.66 -10.94 -13.79
N GLY A 227 4.46 -11.87 -14.72
CA GLY A 227 4.79 -11.68 -16.14
C GLY A 227 4.06 -10.52 -16.82
N ALA A 228 2.77 -10.33 -16.57
CA ALA A 228 2.01 -9.22 -17.14
C ALA A 228 2.46 -7.84 -16.65
N SER A 229 2.75 -7.71 -15.35
CA SER A 229 3.29 -6.47 -14.78
C SER A 229 4.69 -6.19 -15.30
N ALA A 230 5.53 -7.23 -15.46
CA ALA A 230 6.85 -7.09 -16.07
C ALA A 230 6.78 -6.60 -17.53
N LEU A 231 5.86 -7.15 -18.33
CA LEU A 231 5.61 -6.73 -19.72
C LEU A 231 5.08 -5.30 -19.81
N ALA A 232 4.09 -4.94 -18.99
CA ALA A 232 3.59 -3.57 -18.91
C ALA A 232 4.71 -2.58 -18.57
N GLY A 233 5.53 -2.93 -17.58
CA GLY A 233 6.72 -2.16 -17.20
C GLY A 233 7.68 -1.96 -18.37
N VAL A 234 8.08 -3.01 -19.09
CA VAL A 234 8.98 -2.89 -20.26
C VAL A 234 8.38 -1.99 -21.36
N ILE A 235 7.09 -2.15 -21.67
CA ILE A 235 6.41 -1.36 -22.71
C ILE A 235 6.44 0.14 -22.38
N VAL A 236 6.25 0.50 -21.11
CA VAL A 236 6.18 1.90 -20.65
C VAL A 236 7.56 2.47 -20.33
N GLU A 237 8.40 1.75 -19.58
CA GLU A 237 9.79 2.13 -19.21
C GLU A 237 10.65 2.37 -20.45
N ASP A 238 10.59 1.46 -21.43
CA ASP A 238 11.43 1.52 -22.62
C ASP A 238 10.76 2.35 -23.74
N SER A 239 9.65 3.03 -23.43
CA SER A 239 8.90 3.91 -24.35
C SER A 239 8.51 3.25 -25.69
N VAL A 240 8.23 1.95 -25.68
CA VAL A 240 7.97 1.15 -26.90
C VAL A 240 6.84 1.74 -27.75
N LEU A 241 5.82 2.30 -27.10
CA LEU A 241 4.63 2.83 -27.75
C LEU A 241 4.72 4.30 -28.15
N VAL A 242 5.73 5.05 -27.67
CA VAL A 242 5.86 6.49 -27.89
C VAL A 242 7.18 6.79 -28.61
N PRO A 243 7.15 7.30 -29.85
CA PRO A 243 8.37 7.53 -30.63
C PRO A 243 9.36 8.48 -29.96
N ALA A 244 10.64 8.10 -29.99
CA ALA A 244 11.74 8.97 -29.57
C ALA A 244 11.81 10.22 -30.48
N GLY A 245 11.70 11.40 -29.89
CA GLY A 245 11.75 12.70 -30.61
C GLY A 245 10.40 13.29 -31.00
N ARG A 246 9.27 12.71 -30.55
CA ARG A 246 7.92 13.29 -30.67
C ARG A 246 7.87 14.71 -30.10
N LYS A 247 7.14 15.61 -30.76
CA LYS A 247 6.80 16.97 -30.28
C LYS A 247 5.36 17.02 -29.77
N MET A 248 5.08 18.00 -28.92
CA MET A 248 3.72 18.27 -28.45
C MET A 248 2.75 18.47 -29.63
N GLY A 249 1.60 17.80 -29.59
CA GLY A 249 0.56 17.87 -30.61
C GLY A 249 0.76 16.97 -31.84
N ASP A 250 1.85 16.19 -31.93
CA ASP A 250 2.04 15.22 -33.01
C ASP A 250 0.97 14.11 -32.94
N SER A 251 0.44 13.71 -34.10
CA SER A 251 -0.56 12.63 -34.18
C SER A 251 0.04 11.26 -33.84
N MET A 252 -0.68 10.48 -33.03
CA MET A 252 -0.33 9.10 -32.67
C MET A 252 -1.04 8.04 -33.52
N THR A 253 -1.88 8.42 -34.50
CA THR A 253 -2.69 7.49 -35.29
C THR A 253 -1.86 6.43 -36.02
N GLY A 254 -0.69 6.80 -36.54
CA GLY A 254 0.23 5.85 -37.17
C GLY A 254 0.82 4.83 -36.19
N MET A 255 1.03 5.23 -34.93
CA MET A 255 1.51 4.34 -33.86
C MET A 255 0.41 3.41 -33.38
N PHE A 256 -0.82 3.90 -33.26
CA PHE A 256 -1.98 3.06 -32.96
C PHE A 256 -2.11 1.93 -33.99
N ALA A 257 -2.11 2.28 -35.28
CA ALA A 257 -2.20 1.30 -36.36
C ALA A 257 -1.02 0.29 -36.38
N LYS A 258 0.17 0.71 -35.92
CA LYS A 258 1.35 -0.16 -35.83
C LYS A 258 1.23 -1.18 -34.69
N TRP A 259 0.80 -0.74 -33.51
CA TRP A 259 0.90 -1.52 -32.27
C TRP A 259 -0.41 -2.16 -31.82
N ASP A 260 -1.57 -1.66 -32.27
CA ASP A 260 -2.90 -2.19 -31.86
C ASP A 260 -3.00 -3.69 -32.07
N SER A 261 -2.56 -4.21 -33.22
CA SER A 261 -2.64 -5.65 -33.49
C SER A 261 -1.79 -6.48 -32.52
N LEU A 262 -0.61 -5.99 -32.11
CA LEU A 262 0.25 -6.68 -31.16
C LEU A 262 -0.37 -6.64 -29.75
N LEU A 263 -0.71 -5.44 -29.27
CA LEU A 263 -1.25 -5.24 -27.93
C LEU A 263 -2.58 -5.98 -27.75
N GLN A 264 -3.42 -6.02 -28.78
CA GLN A 264 -4.65 -6.80 -28.77
C GLN A 264 -4.37 -8.30 -28.67
N MET A 265 -3.40 -8.84 -29.43
CA MET A 265 -3.00 -10.24 -29.34
C MET A 265 -2.36 -10.59 -27.97
N LEU A 266 -1.65 -9.66 -27.35
CA LEU A 266 -1.08 -9.84 -26.00
C LEU A 266 -2.17 -9.85 -24.93
N ALA A 267 -3.07 -8.86 -24.97
CA ALA A 267 -4.23 -8.75 -24.07
C ALA A 267 -5.15 -9.96 -24.18
N GLU A 268 -5.32 -10.46 -25.39
CA GLU A 268 -5.96 -11.73 -25.67
C GLU A 268 -5.17 -12.87 -25.02
N GLY A 269 -3.92 -13.07 -25.45
CA GLY A 269 -3.04 -14.16 -25.01
C GLY A 269 -2.91 -14.31 -23.49
N HIS A 270 -2.89 -13.18 -22.77
CA HIS A 270 -2.76 -13.08 -21.32
C HIS A 270 -3.48 -11.81 -20.78
N PRO A 271 -4.62 -11.92 -20.10
CA PRO A 271 -5.55 -10.82 -19.86
C PRO A 271 -5.10 -9.80 -18.82
N PRO A 272 -4.38 -10.18 -17.75
CA PRO A 272 -3.69 -9.22 -16.91
C PRO A 272 -2.87 -8.19 -17.69
N VAL A 273 -2.35 -8.52 -18.88
CA VAL A 273 -1.49 -7.58 -19.65
C VAL A 273 -2.20 -6.27 -19.92
N LEU A 274 -3.48 -6.28 -20.30
CA LEU A 274 -4.20 -5.05 -20.61
C LEU A 274 -4.46 -4.22 -19.34
N ALA A 275 -4.88 -4.88 -18.26
CA ALA A 275 -5.09 -4.22 -16.97
C ALA A 275 -3.77 -3.61 -16.47
N SER A 276 -2.72 -4.43 -16.34
CA SER A 276 -1.38 -3.99 -15.92
C SER A 276 -0.82 -2.88 -16.80
N LEU A 277 -1.01 -2.93 -18.13
CA LEU A 277 -0.54 -1.88 -19.03
C LEU A 277 -1.26 -0.54 -18.79
N THR A 278 -2.59 -0.56 -18.66
CA THR A 278 -3.35 0.67 -18.40
C THR A 278 -3.14 1.22 -16.99
N GLU A 279 -2.90 0.34 -16.00
CA GLU A 279 -2.52 0.71 -14.65
C GLU A 279 -1.14 1.39 -14.63
N GLU A 280 -0.16 0.83 -15.33
CA GLU A 280 1.18 1.41 -15.45
C GLU A 280 1.13 2.77 -16.18
N MET A 281 0.37 2.87 -17.28
CA MET A 281 0.18 4.13 -18.00
C MET A 281 -0.46 5.22 -17.13
N VAL A 282 -1.55 4.91 -16.40
CA VAL A 282 -2.19 5.91 -15.52
C VAL A 282 -1.29 6.29 -14.35
N ASN A 283 -0.50 5.35 -13.82
CA ASN A 283 0.45 5.62 -12.75
C ASN A 283 1.56 6.57 -13.22
N VAL A 284 2.12 6.38 -14.42
CA VAL A 284 3.10 7.32 -14.99
C VAL A 284 2.50 8.70 -15.27
N LEU A 285 1.24 8.76 -15.72
CA LEU A 285 0.53 10.05 -15.90
C LEU A 285 0.23 10.74 -14.56
N ALA A 286 -0.11 9.98 -13.52
CA ALA A 286 -0.45 10.49 -12.20
C ALA A 286 0.79 10.90 -11.39
N PHE A 287 1.91 10.21 -11.58
CA PHE A 287 3.16 10.41 -10.86
C PHE A 287 4.34 10.63 -11.82
N PRO A 288 4.30 11.69 -12.64
CA PRO A 288 5.33 11.93 -13.65
C PRO A 288 6.67 12.33 -13.01
N GLY A 289 7.77 11.74 -13.48
CA GLY A 289 9.13 12.12 -13.06
C GLY A 289 9.65 13.45 -13.62
N SER A 290 8.89 14.08 -14.53
CA SER A 290 9.24 15.33 -15.24
C SER A 290 8.71 16.58 -14.50
N LYS A 291 9.54 17.63 -14.43
CA LYS A 291 9.16 18.91 -13.78
C LYS A 291 8.10 19.69 -14.58
N ASN A 292 8.00 19.45 -15.89
CA ASN A 292 7.12 20.19 -16.80
C ASN A 292 6.00 19.30 -17.36
N VAL A 293 5.21 18.73 -16.45
CA VAL A 293 4.15 17.73 -16.72
C VAL A 293 3.27 18.09 -17.93
N LYS A 294 2.80 19.34 -18.01
CA LYS A 294 1.86 19.78 -19.08
C LYS A 294 2.48 19.83 -20.48
N SER A 295 3.79 20.02 -20.59
CA SER A 295 4.48 20.22 -21.88
C SER A 295 5.44 19.07 -22.19
N ASP A 296 5.15 17.88 -21.65
CA ASP A 296 5.95 16.68 -21.83
C ASP A 296 5.38 15.84 -22.99
N PRO A 297 6.08 15.75 -24.15
CA PRO A 297 5.60 15.00 -25.32
C PRO A 297 5.44 13.51 -25.06
N GLN A 298 6.14 12.94 -24.07
CA GLN A 298 6.05 11.53 -23.73
C GLN A 298 4.78 11.26 -22.92
N LEU A 299 4.48 12.13 -21.94
CA LEU A 299 3.23 12.03 -21.16
C LEU A 299 2.00 12.28 -22.04
N GLU A 300 2.06 13.23 -22.98
CA GLU A 300 0.96 13.42 -23.94
C GLU A 300 0.77 12.17 -24.81
N GLY A 301 1.86 11.53 -25.26
CA GLY A 301 1.79 10.29 -26.04
C GLY A 301 1.17 9.12 -25.26
N LEU A 302 1.53 8.97 -23.97
CA LEU A 302 0.94 7.98 -23.08
C LEU A 302 -0.54 8.26 -22.79
N TYR A 303 -0.90 9.52 -22.55
CA TYR A 303 -2.29 9.95 -22.40
C TYR A 303 -3.11 9.59 -23.66
N MET A 304 -2.59 9.90 -24.85
CA MET A 304 -3.27 9.59 -26.11
C MET A 304 -3.43 8.08 -26.32
N TRP A 305 -2.47 7.25 -25.90
CA TRP A 305 -2.60 5.79 -25.92
C TRP A 305 -3.65 5.28 -24.94
N LEU A 306 -3.63 5.77 -23.71
CA LEU A 306 -4.60 5.39 -22.70
C LEU A 306 -6.01 5.82 -23.12
N ASP A 307 -6.17 7.02 -23.65
CA ASP A 307 -7.43 7.53 -24.19
C ASP A 307 -7.89 6.72 -25.40
N HIS A 308 -6.99 6.36 -26.33
CA HIS A 308 -7.31 5.46 -27.45
C HIS A 308 -7.80 4.09 -26.96
N ILE A 309 -7.08 3.46 -26.04
CA ILE A 309 -7.49 2.18 -25.44
C ILE A 309 -8.85 2.31 -24.75
N LEU A 310 -9.14 3.44 -24.09
CA LEU A 310 -10.36 3.68 -23.33
C LEU A 310 -11.55 4.16 -24.15
N GLN A 311 -11.34 4.76 -25.32
CA GLN A 311 -12.39 5.37 -26.12
C GLN A 311 -12.64 4.66 -27.45
N SER A 312 -11.61 4.14 -28.13
CA SER A 312 -11.70 3.73 -29.52
C SER A 312 -12.53 2.45 -29.74
N PRO A 313 -13.33 2.36 -30.83
CA PRO A 313 -14.12 1.17 -31.14
C PRO A 313 -13.30 -0.12 -31.21
N GLU A 314 -12.05 -0.04 -31.69
CA GLU A 314 -11.10 -1.16 -31.84
C GLU A 314 -10.83 -1.88 -30.51
N TRP A 315 -10.85 -1.13 -29.40
CA TRP A 315 -10.64 -1.64 -28.04
C TRP A 315 -11.95 -1.98 -27.31
N GLY A 316 -13.11 -1.74 -27.94
CA GLY A 316 -14.45 -1.90 -27.34
C GLY A 316 -14.68 -3.22 -26.60
N SER A 317 -14.31 -4.35 -27.20
CA SER A 317 -14.51 -5.69 -26.62
C SER A 317 -13.57 -6.00 -25.46
N ARG A 318 -12.40 -5.35 -25.38
CA ARG A 318 -11.34 -5.66 -24.38
C ARG A 318 -11.33 -4.68 -23.20
N ARG A 319 -11.91 -3.48 -23.37
CA ARG A 319 -12.08 -2.46 -22.32
C ARG A 319 -12.86 -2.92 -21.09
N ARG A 320 -13.76 -3.91 -21.19
CA ARG A 320 -14.53 -4.41 -20.04
C ARG A 320 -13.67 -5.07 -18.96
N LEU A 321 -12.43 -5.42 -19.29
CA LEU A 321 -11.46 -5.97 -18.35
C LEU A 321 -10.77 -4.87 -17.53
N LEU A 322 -11.02 -3.59 -17.85
CA LEU A 322 -10.41 -2.44 -17.21
C LEU A 322 -11.29 -1.86 -16.10
N SER A 323 -10.69 -1.64 -14.94
CA SER A 323 -11.36 -0.98 -13.81
C SER A 323 -11.39 0.54 -14.02
N HIS A 324 -12.52 1.04 -14.54
CA HIS A 324 -12.73 2.48 -14.68
C HIS A 324 -12.68 3.19 -13.33
N ALA A 325 -13.11 2.52 -12.26
CA ALA A 325 -13.04 3.02 -10.90
C ALA A 325 -11.60 3.14 -10.38
N TYR A 326 -10.70 2.22 -10.77
CA TYR A 326 -9.28 2.34 -10.44
C TYR A 326 -8.66 3.56 -11.16
N LEU A 327 -8.89 3.69 -12.46
CA LEU A 327 -8.37 4.81 -13.24
C LEU A 327 -8.86 6.17 -12.71
N LEU A 328 -10.16 6.27 -12.38
CA LEU A 328 -10.74 7.46 -11.74
C LEU A 328 -10.15 7.72 -10.35
N ALA A 329 -9.96 6.67 -9.54
CA ALA A 329 -9.39 6.81 -8.21
C ALA A 329 -7.94 7.30 -8.26
N VAL A 330 -7.13 6.81 -9.21
CA VAL A 330 -5.76 7.30 -9.43
C VAL A 330 -5.78 8.76 -9.88
N CYS A 331 -6.68 9.12 -10.81
CA CYS A 331 -6.84 10.51 -11.23
C CYS A 331 -7.30 11.46 -10.10
N GLU A 332 -8.08 10.95 -9.14
CA GLU A 332 -8.52 11.69 -7.96
C GLU A 332 -7.44 11.83 -6.89
N GLN A 333 -6.57 10.84 -6.77
CA GLN A 333 -5.46 10.85 -5.82
C GLN A 333 -4.33 11.80 -6.23
N SER A 334 -4.11 11.97 -7.54
CA SER A 334 -3.09 12.88 -8.07
C SER A 334 -3.64 13.71 -9.23
N SER A 335 -4.12 14.91 -8.91
CA SER A 335 -4.66 15.86 -9.90
C SER A 335 -3.54 16.64 -10.56
N ASN A 336 -3.35 16.41 -11.86
CA ASN A 336 -2.48 17.16 -12.75
C ASN A 336 -3.17 17.34 -14.11
N HIS A 337 -2.49 17.97 -15.07
CA HIS A 337 -3.08 18.27 -16.37
C HIS A 337 -3.63 17.01 -17.08
N TRP A 338 -2.87 15.93 -17.14
CA TRP A 338 -3.23 14.72 -17.87
C TRP A 338 -4.25 13.87 -17.12
N THR A 339 -4.14 13.75 -15.80
CA THR A 339 -5.14 13.03 -15.00
C THR A 339 -6.47 13.77 -14.94
N THR A 340 -6.48 15.10 -15.05
CA THR A 340 -7.71 15.89 -15.18
C THR A 340 -8.39 15.64 -16.53
N LEU A 341 -7.63 15.69 -17.63
CA LEU A 341 -8.16 15.39 -18.97
C LEU A 341 -8.68 13.94 -19.06
N LEU A 342 -7.94 13.00 -18.48
CA LEU A 342 -8.35 11.59 -18.44
C LEU A 342 -9.62 11.39 -17.62
N LYS A 343 -9.73 12.09 -16.48
CA LYS A 343 -10.95 12.07 -15.65
C LYS A 343 -12.15 12.62 -16.41
N GLU A 344 -11.99 13.74 -17.12
CA GLU A 344 -13.04 14.33 -17.95
C GLU A 344 -13.47 13.40 -19.09
N SER A 345 -12.49 12.79 -19.79
CA SER A 345 -12.71 11.76 -20.83
C SER A 345 -13.51 10.56 -20.29
N LEU A 346 -13.12 10.02 -19.12
CA LEU A 346 -13.81 8.92 -18.46
C LEU A 346 -15.24 9.28 -18.01
N GLN A 347 -15.48 10.54 -17.61
CA GLN A 347 -16.78 11.02 -17.13
C GLN A 347 -17.77 11.32 -18.26
N GLN A 348 -17.32 11.85 -19.40
CA GLN A 348 -18.19 12.14 -20.56
C GLN A 348 -18.85 10.87 -21.12
N ARG A 349 -18.19 9.72 -21.03
CA ARG A 349 -18.71 8.44 -21.53
C ARG A 349 -19.77 7.80 -20.63
N THR A 350 -19.75 8.09 -19.33
CA THR A 350 -20.79 7.62 -18.39
C THR A 350 -22.16 8.22 -18.68
N ASP A 351 -22.21 9.41 -19.30
CA ASP A 351 -23.46 10.09 -19.68
C ASP A 351 -24.05 9.54 -20.99
N ASP A 352 -23.22 9.09 -21.94
CA ASP A 352 -23.67 8.53 -23.24
C ASP A 352 -24.27 7.11 -23.15
N LEU A 353 -24.09 6.42 -22.03
CA LEU A 353 -24.62 5.06 -21.78
C LEU A 353 -25.93 5.06 -20.96
N ALA A 354 -26.48 6.22 -20.60
CA ALA A 354 -27.77 6.32 -19.95
C ALA A 354 -28.91 6.07 -20.96
N PRO A 355 -29.91 5.21 -20.67
CA PRO A 355 -31.01 4.97 -21.59
C PRO A 355 -31.84 6.25 -21.78
N SER A 356 -32.07 6.60 -23.05
CA SER A 356 -32.86 7.74 -23.48
C SER A 356 -34.23 7.74 -22.79
N LYS A 357 -34.48 8.74 -21.94
CA LYS A 357 -35.81 8.99 -21.41
C LYS A 357 -36.70 9.49 -22.54
N GLN A 358 -37.66 8.65 -22.90
CA GLN A 358 -38.78 9.01 -23.74
C GLN A 358 -39.44 10.30 -23.24
N SER A 359 -39.72 11.16 -24.22
CA SER A 359 -40.63 12.28 -24.17
C SER A 359 -41.87 12.00 -23.32
N SER A 360 -42.04 12.75 -22.23
CA SER A 360 -43.36 13.04 -21.67
C SER A 360 -43.44 14.52 -21.33
N THR A 361 -44.07 15.26 -22.23
CA THR A 361 -44.54 16.62 -22.06
C THR A 361 -45.37 16.77 -20.78
N SER A 362 -44.99 17.69 -19.91
CA SER A 362 -45.94 18.36 -19.02
C SER A 362 -45.45 19.78 -18.69
N LYS A 363 -46.06 20.75 -19.37
CA LYS A 363 -46.03 22.17 -19.01
C LYS A 363 -46.87 22.36 -17.75
N LYS A 364 -46.34 23.09 -16.76
CA LYS A 364 -47.14 23.99 -15.92
C LYS A 364 -46.29 25.15 -15.40
N GLN A 365 -46.71 26.36 -15.79
CA GLN A 365 -46.24 27.66 -15.31
C GLN A 365 -46.83 28.00 -13.94
N SER A 366 -46.08 28.77 -13.14
CA SER A 366 -46.57 29.90 -12.32
C SER A 366 -45.34 30.52 -11.62
N LYS A 367 -44.91 31.73 -11.98
CA LYS A 367 -45.36 33.08 -11.57
C LYS A 367 -44.42 33.68 -10.50
N LYS A 368 -44.00 34.91 -10.81
CA LYS A 368 -43.35 35.91 -9.96
C LYS A 368 -44.07 36.05 -8.61
N ASP A 369 -43.29 36.32 -7.56
CA ASP A 369 -43.37 37.58 -6.82
C ASP A 369 -42.06 37.84 -6.07
N GLY A 370 -41.66 39.11 -6.02
CA GLY A 370 -40.48 39.59 -5.34
C GLY A 370 -40.84 40.46 -4.12
N SER A 371 -39.91 40.53 -3.18
CA SER A 371 -39.69 41.59 -2.18
C SER A 371 -38.52 41.13 -1.31
N GLY A 372 -37.55 41.90 -0.83
CA GLY A 372 -37.09 43.28 -0.96
C GLY A 372 -35.69 43.34 -0.29
N LEU A 373 -34.75 44.14 -0.83
CA LEU A 373 -34.09 45.31 -0.18
C LEU A 373 -33.59 45.04 1.27
N LYS A 374 -32.30 45.13 1.65
CA LYS A 374 -31.28 46.21 1.50
C LYS A 374 -29.93 45.69 2.08
N ARG A 375 -28.77 45.97 1.45
CA ARG A 375 -27.66 46.91 1.87
C ARG A 375 -27.15 46.67 3.31
N THR A 376 -25.86 46.53 3.62
CA THR A 376 -24.64 47.26 3.18
C THR A 376 -23.37 46.45 3.49
N ALA A 377 -22.38 46.49 2.61
CA ALA A 377 -20.97 46.26 2.95
C ALA A 377 -20.27 47.61 2.82
N ASP A 378 -19.70 48.11 3.92
CA ASP A 378 -18.70 49.17 3.88
C ASP A 378 -17.44 48.64 4.56
N ALA A 379 -16.35 48.75 3.83
CA ALA A 379 -14.99 48.45 4.23
C ALA A 379 -14.31 49.78 4.50
N ASP A 380 -14.14 50.11 5.78
CA ASP A 380 -13.17 51.09 6.24
C ASP A 380 -12.79 50.69 7.67
N ASP A 381 -11.57 50.15 7.81
CA ASP A 381 -10.67 50.32 8.96
C ASP A 381 -9.46 49.36 8.87
N LEU A 382 -8.71 49.48 7.78
CA LEU A 382 -7.35 48.95 7.62
C LEU A 382 -6.31 49.94 8.17
N LYS A 383 -6.48 50.41 9.41
CA LYS A 383 -5.60 51.42 10.04
C LYS A 383 -5.14 51.17 11.48
N GLU A 384 -5.38 49.99 12.06
CA GLU A 384 -4.96 49.67 13.44
C GLU A 384 -4.06 48.42 13.55
N LEU A 385 -3.06 48.28 12.64
CA LEU A 385 -1.99 47.27 12.76
C LEU A 385 -0.61 47.87 12.40
N LYS A 386 -0.31 49.04 12.95
CA LYS A 386 1.02 49.69 12.92
C LYS A 386 1.47 50.22 14.29
N LYS A 387 0.97 49.64 15.38
CA LYS A 387 1.47 49.90 16.74
C LYS A 387 1.88 48.56 17.35
N PHE A 388 3.04 48.56 17.99
CA PHE A 388 3.79 47.42 18.56
C PHE A 388 4.83 46.77 17.64
N GLY A 389 5.81 47.59 17.23
CA GLY A 389 7.16 47.14 16.90
C GLY A 389 8.20 48.05 17.56
N ALA A 390 9.09 47.43 18.34
CA ALA A 390 10.38 47.89 18.88
C ALA A 390 10.38 48.94 20.02
N VAL A 391 11.06 48.64 21.15
CA VAL A 391 12.38 49.20 21.54
C VAL A 391 13.00 48.29 22.64
N TRP A 392 14.23 47.80 22.45
CA TRP A 392 15.42 48.04 23.31
C TRP A 392 16.60 47.17 22.87
N SER A 393 17.68 47.86 22.50
CA SER A 393 19.01 47.34 22.22
C SER A 393 19.95 47.65 23.40
N SER A 394 21.11 46.98 23.40
CA SER A 394 22.36 47.26 24.12
C SER A 394 22.62 46.62 25.50
N VAL A 395 23.28 45.44 25.46
CA VAL A 395 24.39 45.11 26.38
C VAL A 395 25.50 44.45 25.55
N ARG A 396 26.71 45.02 25.57
CA ARG A 396 27.94 44.43 25.02
C ARG A 396 28.63 43.62 26.11
N PHE A 397 28.89 42.34 25.88
CA PHE A 397 29.90 41.56 26.59
C PHE A 397 30.93 41.03 25.59
N GLN A 398 32.21 41.26 25.89
CA GLN A 398 33.34 40.69 25.13
C GLN A 398 33.44 39.18 25.41
N PRO A 399 33.70 38.32 24.41
CA PRO A 399 33.92 36.91 24.65
C PRO A 399 35.37 36.67 25.09
N VAL A 400 35.52 36.09 26.28
CA VAL A 400 36.74 35.35 26.65
C VAL A 400 36.79 34.11 25.77
N ARG A 401 37.88 33.95 25.00
CA ARG A 401 38.16 32.74 24.21
C ARG A 401 38.42 31.56 25.16
N ALA A 402 37.37 30.86 25.55
CA ALA A 402 37.49 29.45 25.89
C ALA A 402 37.46 28.68 24.56
N GLN A 403 38.46 27.84 24.30
CA GLN A 403 38.39 26.85 23.24
C GLN A 403 37.24 25.90 23.59
N ALA A 404 36.04 26.18 23.07
CA ALA A 404 34.97 25.20 23.03
C ALA A 404 35.45 24.09 22.10
N GLN A 405 35.80 22.93 22.68
CA GLN A 405 35.68 21.68 21.95
C GLN A 405 34.27 21.68 21.37
N GLN A 406 34.18 21.72 20.05
CA GLN A 406 32.91 21.68 19.33
C GLN A 406 32.31 20.30 19.65
N ILE A 407 31.41 20.22 20.63
CA ILE A 407 30.63 19.01 20.90
C ILE A 407 29.72 18.86 19.68
N ARG A 408 30.13 18.01 18.73
CA ARG A 408 29.40 17.82 17.49
C ARG A 408 28.35 16.74 17.70
N ALA A 409 27.09 17.16 17.66
CA ALA A 409 25.92 16.32 17.91
C ALA A 409 25.74 15.20 16.89
N MET A 410 25.09 14.11 17.31
CA MET A 410 24.58 13.09 16.38
C MET A 410 23.57 13.72 15.43
N HIS A 411 23.75 13.54 14.13
CA HIS A 411 22.84 14.12 13.14
C HIS A 411 21.75 13.12 12.76
N VAL A 412 20.51 13.41 13.17
CA VAL A 412 19.30 12.67 12.78
C VAL A 412 18.44 13.56 11.89
N GLN A 413 18.24 13.16 10.65
CA GLN A 413 17.33 13.79 9.70
C GLN A 413 16.08 12.93 9.55
N SER A 414 14.92 13.47 9.91
CA SER A 414 13.62 12.86 9.61
C SER A 414 13.27 13.05 8.13
N ILE A 415 12.75 12.01 7.51
CA ILE A 415 12.23 12.00 6.15
C ILE A 415 10.78 11.54 6.24
N PRO A 416 9.81 12.47 6.21
CA PRO A 416 8.40 12.10 6.18
C PRO A 416 8.06 11.31 4.91
N MET A 417 7.37 10.18 5.06
CA MET A 417 6.87 9.37 3.96
C MET A 417 5.34 9.53 3.88
N TRP A 418 4.92 10.69 3.37
CA TRP A 418 3.55 11.22 3.51
C TRP A 418 2.80 11.35 2.19
N THR A 419 3.33 10.78 1.11
CA THR A 419 2.58 10.72 -0.15
C THR A 419 1.24 9.98 0.06
N GLY A 420 0.15 10.59 -0.41
CA GLY A 420 -1.21 10.07 -0.22
C GLY A 420 -1.72 10.22 1.22
N LYS A 421 -1.97 9.09 1.88
CA LYS A 421 -2.40 9.02 3.30
C LYS A 421 -1.31 8.50 4.24
N GLY A 422 -0.08 8.38 3.74
CA GLY A 422 1.06 7.95 4.55
C GLY A 422 1.30 8.91 5.71
N ASN A 423 1.77 8.37 6.83
CA ASN A 423 2.15 9.15 7.99
C ASN A 423 3.43 8.60 8.65
N ASN A 424 4.21 7.81 7.90
CA ASN A 424 5.41 7.14 8.35
C ASN A 424 6.60 8.10 8.36
N TYR A 425 7.62 7.76 9.14
CA TYR A 425 8.93 8.40 9.10
C TYR A 425 10.02 7.41 8.75
N ALA A 426 10.92 7.82 7.85
CA ALA A 426 12.25 7.25 7.77
C ALA A 426 13.25 8.18 8.47
N TYR A 427 14.37 7.62 8.95
CA TYR A 427 15.39 8.41 9.66
C TYR A 427 16.79 8.17 9.11
N LEU A 428 17.41 9.22 8.60
CA LEU A 428 18.81 9.21 8.21
C LEU A 428 19.66 9.62 9.41
N VAL A 429 20.50 8.69 9.90
CA VAL A 429 21.44 8.93 11.00
C VAL A 429 22.85 8.96 10.44
N THR A 430 23.65 9.96 10.80
CA THR A 430 25.01 10.14 10.27
C THR A 430 26.01 10.38 11.41
N ASP A 431 27.08 9.59 11.40
CA ASP A 431 28.30 9.87 12.18
C ASP A 431 29.09 10.96 11.46
N GLU A 432 29.11 12.17 12.03
CA GLU A 432 29.63 13.36 11.36
C GLU A 432 31.13 13.28 10.99
N PRO A 433 32.03 12.68 11.81
CA PRO A 433 33.45 12.53 11.45
C PRO A 433 33.69 11.62 10.25
N THR A 434 33.10 10.42 10.25
CA THR A 434 33.32 9.43 9.19
C THR A 434 32.37 9.60 8.00
N LYS A 435 31.29 10.37 8.21
CA LYS A 435 30.12 10.48 7.34
C LYS A 435 29.38 9.16 7.17
N GLU A 436 29.72 8.10 7.89
CA GLU A 436 28.99 6.84 7.80
C GLU A 436 27.57 7.03 8.30
N SER A 437 26.63 6.58 7.47
CA SER A 437 25.21 6.81 7.70
C SER A 437 24.42 5.53 7.57
N VAL A 438 23.32 5.46 8.31
CA VAL A 438 22.29 4.44 8.14
C VAL A 438 20.95 5.10 7.87
N ILE A 439 20.12 4.43 7.09
CA ILE A 439 18.73 4.82 6.88
C ILE A 439 17.80 3.84 7.61
N ILE A 440 16.94 4.38 8.46
CA ILE A 440 16.00 3.60 9.28
C ILE A 440 14.64 3.59 8.61
N ASP A 441 14.05 2.40 8.46
CA ASP A 441 12.72 2.13 7.92
C ASP A 441 12.40 2.86 6.57
N PRO A 442 13.20 2.67 5.49
CA PRO A 442 13.03 3.39 4.23
C PRO A 442 11.92 2.81 3.35
N ALA A 443 10.69 2.75 3.84
CA ALA A 443 9.60 2.02 3.21
C ALA A 443 9.05 2.60 1.90
N ASN A 444 9.21 3.92 1.68
CA ASN A 444 8.78 4.60 0.46
C ASN A 444 9.98 5.20 -0.30
N PRO A 445 10.68 4.40 -1.13
CA PRO A 445 11.88 4.83 -1.84
C PRO A 445 11.70 6.10 -2.69
N PRO A 446 10.58 6.34 -3.40
CA PRO A 446 10.32 7.61 -4.08
C PRO A 446 10.46 8.87 -3.20
N GLU A 447 10.13 8.80 -1.90
CA GLU A 447 10.27 9.93 -0.96
C GLU A 447 11.65 9.93 -0.26
N VAL A 448 12.24 8.75 -0.04
CA VAL A 448 13.50 8.60 0.70
C VAL A 448 14.73 8.76 -0.19
N ALA A 449 14.75 8.12 -1.35
CA ALA A 449 15.90 8.06 -2.26
C ALA A 449 16.36 9.45 -2.74
N PRO A 450 15.50 10.43 -3.07
CA PRO A 450 15.97 11.76 -3.47
C PRO A 450 16.81 12.45 -2.39
N THR A 451 16.42 12.31 -1.12
CA THR A 451 17.16 12.85 0.02
C THR A 451 18.51 12.16 0.16
N LEU A 452 18.54 10.82 0.14
CA LEU A 452 19.78 10.05 0.22
C LEU A 452 20.74 10.41 -0.91
N LYS A 453 20.25 10.42 -2.15
CA LYS A 453 21.03 10.77 -3.34
C LYS A 453 21.61 12.17 -3.23
N SER A 454 20.80 13.17 -2.87
CA SER A 454 21.28 14.54 -2.71
C SER A 454 22.37 14.68 -1.65
N GLN A 455 22.28 13.93 -0.54
CA GLN A 455 23.29 13.97 0.52
C GLN A 455 24.58 13.24 0.13
N ILE A 456 24.46 12.12 -0.61
CA ILE A 456 25.61 11.37 -1.16
C ILE A 456 26.35 12.22 -2.20
N ASP A 457 25.63 12.78 -3.18
CA ASP A 457 26.19 13.60 -4.26
C ASP A 457 26.90 14.86 -3.70
N ALA A 458 26.39 15.42 -2.60
CA ALA A 458 27.02 16.53 -1.89
C ALA A 458 28.23 16.11 -1.04
N GLY A 459 28.58 14.83 -0.99
CA GLY A 459 29.66 14.28 -0.17
C GLY A 459 29.43 14.46 1.34
N LYS A 460 28.17 14.59 1.77
CA LYS A 460 27.79 14.80 3.17
C LYS A 460 27.61 13.49 3.93
N ILE A 461 27.24 12.42 3.24
CA ILE A 461 27.05 11.09 3.82
C ILE A 461 27.75 10.00 3.00
N LYS A 462 28.03 8.89 3.67
CA LYS A 462 28.42 7.59 3.13
C LYS A 462 27.41 6.58 3.67
N LEU A 463 26.39 6.27 2.89
CA LEU A 463 25.36 5.32 3.29
C LEU A 463 25.97 3.91 3.38
N THR A 464 25.84 3.26 4.53
CA THR A 464 26.46 1.96 4.82
C THR A 464 25.44 0.84 5.04
N SER A 465 24.31 1.17 5.68
CA SER A 465 23.32 0.16 6.07
C SER A 465 21.89 0.71 6.00
N ILE A 466 20.96 -0.21 5.75
CA ILE A 466 19.54 -0.04 6.07
C ILE A 466 19.32 -0.65 7.45
N VAL A 467 18.55 0.01 8.30
CA VAL A 467 18.14 -0.51 9.61
C VAL A 467 16.63 -0.59 9.65
N ASN A 468 16.06 -1.77 9.90
CA ASN A 468 14.62 -1.94 10.04
C ASN A 468 14.23 -2.25 11.48
N THR A 469 13.15 -1.64 11.93
CA THR A 469 12.57 -1.89 13.24
C THR A 469 11.76 -3.19 13.25
N HIS A 470 10.99 -3.47 12.19
CA HIS A 470 10.20 -4.68 12.03
C HIS A 470 9.82 -4.95 10.57
N HIS A 471 9.16 -6.08 10.31
CA HIS A 471 8.90 -6.56 8.94
C HIS A 471 7.72 -5.94 8.20
N HIS A 472 6.86 -5.13 8.85
CA HIS A 472 5.72 -4.58 8.14
C HIS A 472 6.18 -3.76 6.93
N TRP A 473 5.36 -3.82 5.87
CA TRP A 473 5.72 -3.32 4.56
C TRP A 473 5.98 -1.81 4.57
N ASP A 474 5.27 -1.05 5.39
CA ASP A 474 5.44 0.38 5.58
C ASP A 474 6.67 0.76 6.44
N HIS A 475 7.52 -0.22 6.76
CA HIS A 475 8.86 -0.04 7.35
C HIS A 475 9.97 -0.69 6.50
N ALA A 476 9.79 -1.98 6.13
CA ALA A 476 10.81 -2.76 5.43
C ALA A 476 10.55 -2.92 3.92
N GLY A 477 9.39 -2.50 3.42
CA GLY A 477 8.95 -2.78 2.05
C GLY A 477 9.73 -2.06 0.95
N GLY A 478 10.50 -1.03 1.30
CA GLY A 478 11.34 -0.28 0.36
C GLY A 478 12.79 -0.77 0.29
N ASN A 479 13.17 -1.76 1.09
CA ASN A 479 14.56 -2.21 1.21
C ASN A 479 15.16 -2.62 -0.14
N ASN A 480 14.43 -3.41 -0.93
CA ASN A 480 14.91 -3.90 -2.23
C ASN A 480 15.22 -2.76 -3.21
N GLU A 481 14.36 -1.74 -3.27
CA GLU A 481 14.55 -0.62 -4.19
C GLU A 481 15.68 0.32 -3.74
N ILE A 482 15.83 0.53 -2.42
CA ILE A 482 16.98 1.25 -1.86
C ILE A 482 18.28 0.52 -2.18
N LEU A 483 18.35 -0.81 -2.00
CA LEU A 483 19.50 -1.61 -2.38
C LEU A 483 19.79 -1.53 -3.89
N LYS A 484 18.76 -1.58 -4.73
CA LYS A 484 18.90 -1.41 -6.18
C LYS A 484 19.47 -0.03 -6.55
N THR A 485 19.06 1.01 -5.84
CA THR A 485 19.43 2.41 -6.13
C THR A 485 20.81 2.77 -5.60
N PHE A 486 21.19 2.31 -4.41
CA PHE A 486 22.39 2.74 -3.70
C PHE A 486 23.48 1.66 -3.58
N GLY A 487 23.23 0.47 -4.14
CA GLY A 487 24.16 -0.66 -4.13
C GLY A 487 23.96 -1.60 -2.93
N GLN A 488 24.91 -2.53 -2.76
CA GLN A 488 24.86 -3.49 -1.66
C GLN A 488 25.15 -2.81 -0.32
N LEU A 489 24.10 -2.55 0.45
CA LEU A 489 24.14 -2.12 1.84
C LEU A 489 23.87 -3.32 2.75
N SER A 490 24.40 -3.32 3.97
CA SER A 490 23.93 -4.28 4.98
C SER A 490 22.51 -3.89 5.40
N VAL A 491 21.60 -4.86 5.45
CA VAL A 491 20.28 -4.68 6.05
C VAL A 491 20.29 -5.29 7.45
N ILE A 492 20.10 -4.45 8.45
CA ILE A 492 20.11 -4.81 9.87
C ILE A 492 18.67 -4.73 10.38
N GLY A 493 18.12 -5.82 10.90
CA GLY A 493 16.69 -5.81 11.24
C GLY A 493 16.19 -7.05 11.95
N GLY A 494 14.89 -7.03 12.24
CA GLY A 494 14.15 -8.23 12.61
C GLY A 494 14.31 -9.33 11.56
N LYS A 495 14.27 -10.58 12.01
CA LYS A 495 14.53 -11.76 11.16
C LYS A 495 13.61 -11.89 9.94
N ASN A 496 12.44 -11.25 9.99
CA ASN A 496 11.43 -11.33 8.92
C ASN A 496 11.46 -10.08 8.01
N CYS A 497 12.34 -9.10 8.27
CA CYS A 497 12.46 -7.92 7.41
C CYS A 497 12.97 -8.30 6.02
N GLN A 498 12.42 -7.65 4.99
CA GLN A 498 12.82 -7.86 3.59
C GLN A 498 14.34 -7.64 3.43
N SER A 499 15.03 -8.57 2.77
CA SER A 499 16.47 -8.50 2.49
C SER A 499 17.38 -8.38 3.71
N VAL A 500 16.92 -8.77 4.91
CA VAL A 500 17.74 -8.72 6.12
C VAL A 500 19.01 -9.56 5.98
N THR A 501 20.15 -8.94 6.27
CA THR A 501 21.47 -9.58 6.22
C THR A 501 22.03 -9.86 7.61
N LYS A 502 21.58 -9.11 8.63
CA LYS A 502 22.00 -9.25 10.02
C LYS A 502 20.84 -9.00 10.96
N THR A 503 20.59 -9.93 11.87
CA THR A 503 19.66 -9.73 12.99
C THR A 503 20.47 -9.68 14.28
N PRO A 504 20.66 -8.49 14.89
CA PRO A 504 21.41 -8.36 16.13
C PRO A 504 20.64 -9.01 17.30
N ALA A 505 21.35 -9.61 18.24
CA ALA A 505 20.75 -10.16 19.45
C ALA A 505 20.21 -9.04 20.37
N HIS A 506 19.25 -9.36 21.25
CA HIS A 506 18.81 -8.42 22.27
C HIS A 506 19.99 -7.99 23.15
N GLY A 507 20.21 -6.68 23.26
CA GLY A 507 21.32 -6.09 23.99
C GLY A 507 22.65 -6.04 23.24
N GLU A 508 22.73 -6.59 22.02
CA GLU A 508 23.92 -6.49 21.18
C GLU A 508 24.24 -5.03 20.88
N VAL A 509 25.53 -4.70 20.95
CA VAL A 509 26.04 -3.36 20.65
C VAL A 509 26.93 -3.43 19.41
N PHE A 510 26.68 -2.53 18.47
CA PHE A 510 27.51 -2.29 17.30
C PHE A 510 27.70 -0.79 17.07
N LYS A 511 28.51 -0.41 16.08
CA LYS A 511 28.79 1.00 15.79
C LYS A 511 28.35 1.40 14.39
N ILE A 512 28.03 2.68 14.23
CA ILE A 512 27.95 3.38 12.95
C ILE A 512 29.08 4.41 12.94
N GLY A 513 30.00 4.32 11.99
CA GLY A 513 31.22 5.15 12.01
C GLY A 513 32.06 4.91 13.26
N GLU A 514 32.68 5.97 13.76
CA GLU A 514 33.60 5.87 14.90
C GLU A 514 32.90 6.07 16.26
N ARG A 515 31.89 6.93 16.31
CA ARG A 515 31.34 7.45 17.57
C ARG A 515 29.98 6.88 17.95
N ILE A 516 29.10 6.65 16.98
CA ILE A 516 27.70 6.28 17.28
C ILE A 516 27.66 4.81 17.72
N SER A 517 27.38 4.60 19.01
CA SER A 517 27.11 3.28 19.58
C SER A 517 25.62 2.95 19.45
N VAL A 518 25.30 1.82 18.84
CA VAL A 518 23.92 1.33 18.64
C VAL A 518 23.71 0.08 19.47
N LYS A 519 22.69 0.10 20.34
CA LYS A 519 22.24 -1.07 21.10
C LYS A 519 20.88 -1.53 20.56
N ALA A 520 20.82 -2.79 20.11
CA ALA A 520 19.58 -3.41 19.69
C ALA A 520 18.74 -3.85 20.90
N LEU A 521 17.48 -3.46 20.95
CA LEU A 521 16.55 -3.76 22.03
C LEU A 521 15.33 -4.47 21.44
N HIS A 522 15.30 -5.80 21.55
CA HIS A 522 14.14 -6.57 21.11
C HIS A 522 12.92 -6.20 21.94
N THR A 523 11.84 -5.83 21.27
CA THR A 523 10.57 -5.38 21.85
C THR A 523 9.38 -6.10 21.19
N PRO A 524 9.35 -7.45 21.24
CA PRO A 524 8.28 -8.21 20.60
C PRO A 524 6.94 -7.80 21.20
N CYS A 525 5.97 -7.45 20.35
CA CYS A 525 4.55 -7.36 20.69
C CYS A 525 3.75 -6.90 19.46
N HIS A 526 4.13 -5.75 18.90
CA HIS A 526 3.52 -5.25 17.67
C HIS A 526 3.73 -6.27 16.56
N THR A 527 5.00 -6.61 16.32
CA THR A 527 5.41 -7.85 15.69
C THR A 527 6.34 -8.62 16.63
N GLN A 528 6.52 -9.92 16.39
CA GLN A 528 7.45 -10.76 17.15
C GLN A 528 8.92 -10.49 16.80
N ASP A 529 9.19 -9.86 15.66
CA ASP A 529 10.54 -9.48 15.23
C ASP A 529 10.88 -8.00 15.46
N SER A 530 10.06 -7.28 16.22
CA SER A 530 10.27 -5.87 16.54
C SER A 530 11.56 -5.63 17.34
N ILE A 531 12.39 -4.70 16.85
CA ILE A 531 13.64 -4.23 17.47
C ILE A 531 13.64 -2.70 17.52
N CYS A 532 13.81 -2.16 18.72
CA CYS A 532 14.15 -0.74 18.92
C CYS A 532 15.67 -0.55 18.89
N TYR A 533 16.16 0.58 18.37
CA TYR A 533 17.58 0.88 18.31
C TYR A 533 17.91 2.10 19.16
N PHE A 534 18.57 1.88 20.29
CA PHE A 534 19.07 2.94 21.14
C PHE A 534 20.46 3.36 20.65
N MET A 535 20.62 4.62 20.27
CA MET A 535 21.87 5.17 19.73
C MET A 535 22.42 6.26 20.64
N GLN A 536 23.74 6.24 20.85
CA GLN A 536 24.46 7.19 21.68
C GLN A 536 25.68 7.76 20.95
N ASP A 537 25.86 9.07 21.03
CA ASP A 537 27.04 9.78 20.53
C ASP A 537 27.44 10.86 21.56
N GLY A 538 28.45 10.56 22.37
CA GLY A 538 28.76 11.37 23.55
C GLY A 538 27.55 11.47 24.50
N ASP A 539 27.10 12.70 24.75
CA ASP A 539 25.96 12.95 25.62
C ASP A 539 24.61 12.79 24.91
N ASP A 540 24.57 12.85 23.58
CA ASP A 540 23.33 12.68 22.81
C ASP A 540 22.84 11.24 22.87
N LYS A 541 21.53 11.08 23.12
CA LYS A 541 20.86 9.77 23.22
C LYS A 541 19.54 9.82 22.46
N VAL A 542 19.34 8.86 21.57
CA VAL A 542 18.08 8.71 20.83
C VAL A 542 17.67 7.25 20.81
N VAL A 543 16.38 7.00 20.63
CA VAL A 543 15.85 5.66 20.39
C VAL A 543 14.88 5.66 19.23
N PHE A 544 15.15 4.80 18.25
CA PHE A 544 14.25 4.51 17.14
C PHE A 544 13.37 3.34 17.53
N THR A 545 12.06 3.58 17.56
CA THR A 545 11.12 2.69 18.27
C THR A 545 10.15 1.95 17.36
N GLY A 546 10.17 2.27 16.06
CA GLY A 546 9.21 1.74 15.09
C GLY A 546 7.80 1.86 15.65
N ASP A 547 7.11 0.73 15.67
CA ASP A 547 5.73 0.65 16.12
C ASP A 547 5.58 0.12 17.55
N THR A 548 6.66 0.06 18.32
CA THR A 548 6.58 -0.29 19.74
C THR A 548 6.06 0.88 20.57
N LEU A 549 6.75 2.02 20.51
CA LEU A 549 6.43 3.25 21.26
C LEU A 549 6.12 4.38 20.26
N PHE A 550 5.01 5.07 20.45
CA PHE A 550 4.71 6.32 19.76
C PHE A 550 4.70 7.46 20.77
N ILE A 551 4.82 8.71 20.31
CA ILE A 551 4.61 9.85 21.19
C ILE A 551 3.18 9.81 21.74
N GLY A 552 3.05 9.65 23.06
CA GLY A 552 1.77 9.50 23.76
C GLY A 552 1.00 8.19 23.44
N GLY A 553 1.63 7.19 22.85
CA GLY A 553 0.94 5.94 22.47
C GLY A 553 1.86 4.72 22.39
N CYS A 554 1.31 3.60 21.92
CA CYS A 554 2.05 2.38 21.60
C CYS A 554 1.42 1.66 20.39
N GLY A 555 2.15 0.69 19.85
CA GLY A 555 1.67 -0.21 18.80
C GLY A 555 0.38 -0.94 19.16
N ARG A 556 -0.37 -1.32 18.13
CA ARG A 556 -1.36 -2.41 18.27
C ARG A 556 -0.62 -3.73 18.47
N PHE A 557 -1.19 -4.62 19.27
CA PHE A 557 -0.59 -5.92 19.59
C PHE A 557 -1.04 -6.93 18.52
N PHE A 558 -0.48 -6.85 17.31
CA PHE A 558 -0.90 -7.73 16.21
C PHE A 558 -0.42 -9.16 16.45
N GLU A 559 0.85 -9.32 16.82
CA GLU A 559 1.47 -10.64 16.99
C GLU A 559 1.83 -10.98 18.44
N GLY A 560 1.45 -10.14 19.40
CA GLY A 560 1.84 -10.29 20.79
C GLY A 560 0.75 -9.92 21.79
N THR A 561 1.18 -9.72 23.03
CA THR A 561 0.33 -9.73 24.20
C THR A 561 0.60 -8.53 25.11
N ALA A 562 -0.33 -8.25 26.03
CA ALA A 562 -0.14 -7.18 27.02
C ALA A 562 1.10 -7.37 27.92
N PRO A 563 1.46 -8.58 28.41
CA PRO A 563 2.73 -8.79 29.10
C PRO A 563 3.94 -8.38 28.26
N GLU A 564 3.93 -8.74 26.97
CA GLU A 564 5.00 -8.40 26.03
C GLU A 564 5.12 -6.88 25.82
N MET A 565 4.02 -6.16 25.55
CA MET A 565 4.07 -4.70 25.44
C MET A 565 4.45 -4.04 26.76
N HIS A 566 3.95 -4.55 27.90
CA HIS A 566 4.32 -4.04 29.21
C HIS A 566 5.82 -4.14 29.42
N LYS A 567 6.41 -5.31 29.16
CA LYS A 567 7.85 -5.52 29.21
C LYS A 567 8.62 -4.62 28.22
N ALA A 568 8.14 -4.49 26.99
CA ALA A 568 8.76 -3.63 25.98
C ALA A 568 8.82 -2.17 26.44
N LEU A 569 7.68 -1.60 26.86
CA LEU A 569 7.60 -0.19 27.23
C LEU A 569 8.15 0.09 28.63
N ASN A 570 7.68 -0.64 29.64
CA ASN A 570 7.86 -0.30 31.06
C ASN A 570 9.07 -0.98 31.71
N GLU A 571 9.67 -1.99 31.08
CA GLU A 571 10.92 -2.59 31.55
C GLU A 571 12.09 -2.26 30.60
N THR A 572 11.90 -2.45 29.29
CA THR A 572 13.00 -2.32 28.32
C THR A 572 13.25 -0.87 27.93
N LEU A 573 12.26 -0.16 27.39
CA LEU A 573 12.41 1.23 26.96
C LEU A 573 12.43 2.20 28.13
N ALA A 574 11.63 1.98 29.18
CA ALA A 574 11.66 2.80 30.38
C ALA A 574 12.97 2.70 31.18
N ALA A 575 13.79 1.66 30.98
CA ALA A 575 15.12 1.56 31.57
C ALA A 575 16.18 2.43 30.87
N LEU A 576 15.85 3.01 29.71
CA LEU A 576 16.73 3.97 29.05
C LEU A 576 16.82 5.29 29.85
N PRO A 577 17.92 6.05 29.70
CA PRO A 577 18.04 7.37 30.31
C PRO A 577 16.88 8.30 29.94
N ASP A 578 16.40 9.07 30.91
CA ASP A 578 15.21 9.92 30.73
C ASP A 578 15.39 10.98 29.65
N ASP A 579 16.62 11.43 29.38
CA ASP A 579 16.96 12.41 28.34
C ASP A 579 17.02 11.82 26.92
N THR A 580 16.75 10.51 26.75
CA THR A 580 16.77 9.83 25.45
C THR A 580 15.61 10.30 24.57
N LYS A 581 15.89 10.94 23.44
CA LYS A 581 14.86 11.42 22.49
C LYS A 581 14.22 10.26 21.73
N VAL A 582 12.90 10.31 21.54
CA VAL A 582 12.11 9.25 20.90
C VAL A 582 11.83 9.57 19.44
N TYR A 583 12.12 8.61 18.56
CA TYR A 583 11.84 8.65 17.12
C TYR A 583 10.96 7.44 16.74
N PRO A 584 9.65 7.63 16.59
CA PRO A 584 8.70 6.54 16.33
C PRO A 584 8.47 6.26 14.83
N GLY A 585 7.78 5.18 14.50
CA GLY A 585 7.46 4.79 13.13
C GLY A 585 6.51 5.75 12.38
N HIS A 586 5.59 6.38 13.11
CA HIS A 586 4.49 7.16 12.55
C HIS A 586 4.20 8.45 13.31
N GLU A 587 3.60 9.41 12.61
CA GLU A 587 2.98 10.61 13.17
C GLU A 587 1.53 10.32 13.61
N TYR A 588 1.39 9.62 14.75
CA TYR A 588 0.10 9.34 15.39
C TYR A 588 -0.22 10.26 16.57
N THR A 589 0.61 11.27 16.85
CA THR A 589 0.62 11.98 18.14
C THR A 589 -0.71 12.65 18.44
N LYS A 590 -1.36 13.29 17.46
CA LYS A 590 -2.70 13.90 17.65
C LYS A 590 -3.76 12.88 18.07
N GLY A 591 -3.79 11.71 17.43
CA GLY A 591 -4.71 10.63 17.79
C GLY A 591 -4.40 10.03 19.16
N ASN A 592 -3.10 9.89 19.47
CA ASN A 592 -2.61 9.40 20.74
C ASN A 592 -2.95 10.33 21.91
N VAL A 593 -2.78 11.64 21.73
CA VAL A 593 -3.17 12.68 22.69
C VAL A 593 -4.66 12.62 22.99
N LYS A 594 -5.50 12.52 21.96
CA LYS A 594 -6.95 12.43 22.12
C LYS A 594 -7.33 11.26 23.05
N PHE A 595 -6.66 10.12 22.90
CA PHE A 595 -6.83 8.98 23.80
C PHE A 595 -6.27 9.23 25.20
N CYS A 596 -5.06 9.78 25.31
CA CYS A 596 -4.47 10.12 26.61
C CYS A 596 -5.38 11.02 27.44
N LEU A 597 -5.96 12.07 26.82
CA LEU A 597 -6.92 12.97 27.46
C LEU A 597 -8.22 12.27 27.87
N ALA A 598 -8.67 11.27 27.12
CA ALA A 598 -9.83 10.46 27.51
C ALA A 598 -9.56 9.62 28.78
N VAL A 599 -8.28 9.33 29.09
CA VAL A 599 -7.84 8.52 30.22
C VAL A 599 -7.44 9.38 31.43
N SER A 600 -6.59 10.41 31.24
CA SER A 600 -6.05 11.29 32.29
C SER A 600 -5.97 12.73 31.78
N GLN A 601 -6.27 13.68 32.67
CA GLN A 601 -6.22 15.14 32.39
C GLN A 601 -4.98 15.81 32.98
N SER A 602 -3.92 15.04 33.22
CA SER A 602 -2.66 15.52 33.81
C SER A 602 -1.99 16.63 32.98
N GLU A 603 -1.26 17.52 33.65
CA GLU A 603 -0.58 18.66 33.02
C GLU A 603 0.41 18.25 31.91
N PRO A 604 1.21 17.16 32.02
CA PRO A 604 2.05 16.68 30.93
C PRO A 604 1.26 16.35 29.66
N ILE A 605 0.09 15.71 29.77
CA ILE A 605 -0.76 15.36 28.62
C ILE A 605 -1.30 16.64 27.93
N LYS A 606 -1.68 17.66 28.70
CA LYS A 606 -2.14 18.95 28.15
C LYS A 606 -1.02 19.70 27.42
N LYS A 607 0.21 19.63 27.94
CA LYS A 607 1.39 20.19 27.24
C LYS A 607 1.65 19.45 25.94
N LEU A 608 1.54 18.13 25.94
CA LEU A 608 1.63 17.33 24.72
C LEU A 608 0.53 17.69 23.72
N GLU A 609 -0.71 17.90 24.17
CA GLU A 609 -1.81 18.36 23.32
C GLU A 609 -1.53 19.71 22.67
N ALA A 610 -1.13 20.69 23.46
CA ALA A 610 -0.79 22.02 22.95
C ALA A 610 0.33 21.93 21.91
N PHE A 611 1.35 21.12 22.16
CA PHE A 611 2.45 20.89 21.22
C PHE A 611 1.97 20.21 19.93
N ALA A 612 1.20 19.12 20.04
CA ALA A 612 0.69 18.38 18.89
C ALA A 612 -0.26 19.22 18.03
N ASN A 613 -1.01 20.16 18.61
CA ASN A 613 -1.86 21.08 17.87
C ASN A 613 -1.06 22.17 17.14
N ALA A 614 0.08 22.59 17.70
CA ALA A 614 0.94 23.63 17.15
C ALA A 614 1.96 23.11 16.11
N ASN A 615 2.18 21.79 16.04
CA ASN A 615 3.22 21.20 15.19
C ASN A 615 2.66 20.08 14.31
N GLN A 616 3.17 20.00 13.08
CA GLN A 616 2.84 18.91 12.17
C GLN A 616 3.68 17.66 12.43
N GLU A 617 4.90 17.83 12.93
CA GLU A 617 5.90 16.79 13.20
C GLU A 617 6.30 16.83 14.68
N THR A 618 6.32 15.68 15.34
CA THR A 618 6.52 15.56 16.79
C THR A 618 7.70 14.68 17.20
N GLN A 619 8.26 13.90 16.27
CA GLN A 619 9.40 13.02 16.48
C GLN A 619 10.67 13.79 16.89
N GLY A 620 11.46 13.19 17.80
CA GLY A 620 12.70 13.79 18.30
C GLY A 620 12.52 15.04 19.17
N LYS A 621 11.28 15.39 19.52
CA LYS A 621 10.95 16.53 20.40
C LYS A 621 10.68 16.14 21.84
N PHE A 622 10.35 14.86 22.06
CA PHE A 622 10.05 14.29 23.37
C PHE A 622 11.04 13.17 23.70
N THR A 623 11.18 12.93 24.99
CA THR A 623 12.13 11.98 25.55
C THR A 623 11.44 10.81 26.25
N ILE A 624 12.18 9.76 26.59
CA ILE A 624 11.69 8.66 27.43
C ILE A 624 11.16 9.19 28.77
N GLY A 625 11.81 10.21 29.35
CA GLY A 625 11.34 10.89 30.55
C GLY A 625 9.98 11.56 30.35
N ASP A 626 9.77 12.25 29.21
CA ASP A 626 8.48 12.85 28.88
C ASP A 626 7.39 11.78 28.67
N GLU A 627 7.71 10.69 27.98
CA GLU A 627 6.77 9.58 27.74
C GLU A 627 6.30 8.94 29.06
N LYS A 628 7.19 8.76 30.04
CA LYS A 628 6.81 8.31 31.40
C LYS A 628 5.80 9.23 32.09
N LEU A 629 5.73 10.51 31.70
CA LEU A 629 4.84 11.50 32.29
C LEU A 629 3.50 11.63 31.54
N HIS A 630 3.50 11.60 30.20
CA HIS A 630 2.26 11.81 29.42
C HIS A 630 1.68 10.56 28.76
N ASN A 631 2.45 9.48 28.59
CA ASN A 631 2.00 8.30 27.86
C ASN A 631 1.32 7.35 28.82
N VAL A 632 0.00 7.20 28.68
CA VAL A 632 -0.80 6.37 29.59
C VAL A 632 -0.38 4.89 29.57
N PHE A 633 0.23 4.39 28.48
CA PHE A 633 0.77 3.03 28.39
C PHE A 633 2.08 2.85 29.17
N MET A 634 2.79 3.94 29.48
CA MET A 634 4.00 3.93 30.34
C MET A 634 3.70 4.25 31.81
N ARG A 635 2.42 4.41 32.14
CA ARG A 635 1.92 4.82 33.47
C ARG A 635 0.96 3.78 34.06
N VAL A 636 1.15 2.50 33.75
CA VAL A 636 0.25 1.42 34.17
C VAL A 636 0.15 1.20 35.69
N ASN A 637 1.09 1.76 36.45
CA ASN A 637 1.09 1.78 37.92
C ASN A 637 0.42 3.03 38.51
N ASP A 638 -0.01 3.99 37.69
CA ASP A 638 -0.62 5.23 38.15
C ASP A 638 -2.04 4.96 38.70
N PRO A 639 -2.34 5.35 39.96
CA PRO A 639 -3.65 5.13 40.56
C PRO A 639 -4.82 5.73 39.77
N GLU A 640 -4.62 6.85 39.06
CA GLU A 640 -5.63 7.48 38.20
C GLU A 640 -5.98 6.54 37.04
N ILE A 641 -4.96 5.95 36.42
CA ILE A 641 -5.09 5.07 35.25
C ILE A 641 -5.67 3.71 35.66
N GLN A 642 -5.22 3.16 36.79
CA GLN A 642 -5.78 1.95 37.39
C GLN A 642 -7.28 2.13 37.68
N LYS A 643 -7.67 3.26 38.28
CA LYS A 643 -9.08 3.58 38.52
C LYS A 643 -9.87 3.72 37.22
N LYS A 644 -9.30 4.35 36.19
CA LYS A 644 -9.95 4.54 34.88
C LYS A 644 -10.19 3.21 34.16
N THR A 645 -9.25 2.29 34.26
CA THR A 645 -9.34 0.95 33.64
C THR A 645 -10.10 -0.06 34.49
N GLY A 646 -10.26 0.20 35.79
CA GLY A 646 -10.84 -0.74 36.75
C GLY A 646 -9.91 -1.92 37.08
N LYS A 647 -8.62 -1.81 36.76
CA LYS A 647 -7.58 -2.83 36.93
C LYS A 647 -6.46 -2.33 37.81
N THR A 648 -5.80 -3.22 38.55
CA THR A 648 -4.66 -2.87 39.42
C THR A 648 -3.37 -3.59 39.05
N ASP A 649 -3.47 -4.74 38.38
CA ASP A 649 -2.31 -5.43 37.82
C ASP A 649 -1.80 -4.66 36.58
N PRO A 650 -0.50 -4.31 36.47
CA PRO A 650 0.04 -3.50 35.37
C PRO A 650 -0.19 -4.08 33.98
N VAL A 651 -0.18 -5.41 33.86
CA VAL A 651 -0.42 -6.12 32.59
C VAL A 651 -1.90 -6.07 32.24
N GLU A 652 -2.79 -6.26 33.21
CA GLU A 652 -4.23 -6.07 32.99
C GLU A 652 -4.58 -4.61 32.64
N VAL A 653 -3.92 -3.63 33.25
CA VAL A 653 -4.06 -2.20 32.92
C VAL A 653 -3.59 -1.94 31.50
N MET A 654 -2.44 -2.48 31.09
CA MET A 654 -1.94 -2.40 29.72
C MET A 654 -2.95 -2.95 28.71
N ALA A 655 -3.50 -4.15 28.98
CA ALA A 655 -4.52 -4.77 28.14
C ALA A 655 -5.77 -3.91 28.03
N ALA A 656 -6.27 -3.40 29.17
CA ALA A 656 -7.45 -2.56 29.22
C ALA A 656 -7.26 -1.24 28.45
N LEU A 657 -6.14 -0.54 28.64
CA LEU A 657 -5.81 0.67 27.88
C LEU A 657 -5.73 0.39 26.38
N ARG A 658 -5.12 -0.73 25.99
CA ARG A 658 -4.97 -1.08 24.58
C ARG A 658 -6.32 -1.31 23.92
N GLU A 659 -7.20 -2.03 24.58
CA GLU A 659 -8.57 -2.26 24.12
C GLU A 659 -9.40 -0.98 24.09
N MET A 660 -9.30 -0.13 25.12
CA MET A 660 -9.96 1.19 25.11
C MET A 660 -9.52 2.02 23.90
N LYS A 661 -8.23 2.03 23.56
CA LYS A 661 -7.71 2.76 22.40
C LYS A 661 -8.06 2.10 21.06
N ASN A 662 -8.25 0.78 21.02
CA ASN A 662 -8.66 0.07 19.82
C ASN A 662 -10.12 0.38 19.43
N ASN A 663 -10.95 0.72 20.42
CA ASN A 663 -12.37 1.05 20.26
C ASN A 663 -12.64 2.55 20.05
N MET A 664 -11.59 3.36 19.86
CA MET A 664 -11.63 4.80 19.65
C MET A 664 -11.07 5.16 18.28
#